data_AF-A0A5C5XQQ3-F1
#
_entry.id   AF-A0A5C5XQQ3-F1
#
_cell.length_a   1.000
_cell.length_b   1.000
_cell.length_c   1.000
_cell.angle_alpha   90.00
_cell.angle_beta   90.00
_cell.angle_gamma   90.00
#
_symmetry.space_group_name_H-M   'P 1'
#
loop_
_entity.id
_entity.type
_entity.pdbx_description
1 polymer ?
#
loop_
_entity_poly.entity_id
_entity_poly.type
_entity_poly.pdbx_seq_one_letter_code
_entity_poly.pdbx_strand_id
1 'polypeptide(L)'
;MPKHQTLLNRLMSQFPGGLDDAPPQLRKVIETALQESEQGDDEMLRELIDVFDGIDTGALVDSSEPEMPLSDPQVAEAMLQARDELEDADELYAFLTDQIKTSPNSVELHYMAGMYCDEIKQACRHFRDACDATRHHDAETVATVMPGYRVEMAQRLFDAMKLDDVCDVLLPVVNEDYESAPTAIVMLIEALLRLDRDQELSDILQDIDPDPFPMVMYAQALLEYRRAGDTRRGRALLKAANALLPEVAIQWIDPSYDESDDEVTDLTAECLQYAMNMTQGAVDWVRQTLADVIPEFAGPSNAGDSSDALTSDTPLSKRMLAELTDEAKQAPASQQSWRLLHGPVKDKRCNDAGIHYVVVLINDSVDDEGSLRSCQVYQSKPKPALLREVLLRGIVDPILGQPGRPAELIFSTKTDCNNLKTLSGKLDIACVHEAHNVIAKYSIKGMLQQVASMMLDDFNQHGDAPPNATNDDDAKISNLTLDDLRRESSDLPLRGEDQQWLVGIFSPPLFIHHGSGSERGRTGIVINNDDGTIVGFDLSMTAASDNEAFGLLLQTMRQPKVGQPGRPASIVFAPSCAPPGIGENDDWMMVGDDRLEQLFTEMIGDMLLAQSSVSRPLVKIDGITHDQLADLYDAAAEFYLAKPWHSVPGDTLITVYDDSTPGASNRVASVMGQMGQEFGINIFDDESAARALFESMDPTTIRGLAVNYGEARDCIPVDAWNLERYGWSLASPQAYPLITRIAADSQGPSYQCPDSADELLYLTRVLRTLPAYLNDQTPDPSFGLHYGRL
;
A
#
# COMPACT_ATOMS: atom_id res chain seq x y z
N MET A 1 9.75 -39.54 -31.97
CA MET A 1 9.10 -40.81 -31.56
C MET A 1 9.48 -41.28 -30.15
N PRO A 2 10.74 -41.35 -29.69
CA PRO A 2 11.03 -41.85 -28.32
C PRO A 2 10.46 -40.97 -27.19
N LYS A 3 10.36 -39.66 -27.41
CA LYS A 3 9.83 -38.69 -26.42
C LYS A 3 8.31 -38.82 -26.22
N HIS A 4 7.57 -38.97 -27.31
CA HIS A 4 6.10 -39.11 -27.31
C HIS A 4 5.63 -40.31 -26.48
N GLN A 5 6.20 -41.50 -26.70
CA GLN A 5 5.85 -42.70 -25.93
C GLN A 5 6.18 -42.54 -24.43
N THR A 6 7.16 -41.72 -24.09
CA THR A 6 7.54 -41.47 -22.68
C THR A 6 6.50 -40.61 -21.97
N LEU A 7 5.99 -39.56 -22.63
CA LEU A 7 4.90 -38.73 -22.11
C LEU A 7 3.62 -39.55 -21.96
N LEU A 8 3.27 -40.33 -22.98
CA LEU A 8 2.11 -41.23 -22.94
C LEU A 8 2.18 -42.21 -21.76
N ASN A 9 3.32 -42.87 -21.58
CA ASN A 9 3.50 -43.83 -20.49
C ASN A 9 3.44 -43.16 -19.11
N ARG A 10 3.89 -41.91 -18.99
CA ARG A 10 3.84 -41.13 -17.75
C ARG A 10 2.41 -40.75 -17.40
N LEU A 11 1.66 -40.21 -18.37
CA LEU A 11 0.24 -39.92 -18.17
C LEU A 11 -0.57 -41.17 -17.83
N MET A 12 -0.37 -42.26 -18.58
CA MET A 12 -1.06 -43.53 -18.32
C MET A 12 -0.67 -44.18 -16.99
N SER A 13 0.49 -43.84 -16.42
CA SER A 13 0.87 -44.35 -15.10
C SER A 13 0.04 -43.75 -13.95
N GLN A 14 -0.63 -42.62 -14.19
CA GLN A 14 -1.57 -42.01 -13.26
C GLN A 14 -2.94 -42.73 -13.26
N PHE A 15 -3.21 -43.61 -14.23
CA PHE A 15 -4.48 -44.32 -14.39
C PHE A 15 -4.24 -45.85 -14.49
N PRO A 16 -4.13 -46.56 -13.36
CA PRO A 16 -3.75 -47.98 -13.34
C PRO A 16 -4.72 -48.92 -14.08
N GLY A 17 -6.01 -48.59 -14.20
CA GLY A 17 -7.01 -49.27 -15.02
C GLY A 17 -7.15 -48.71 -16.44
N GLY A 18 -6.31 -47.74 -16.81
CA GLY A 18 -6.34 -47.04 -18.09
C GLY A 18 -7.29 -45.84 -18.08
N LEU A 19 -7.53 -45.26 -19.27
CA LEU A 19 -8.38 -44.07 -19.45
C LEU A 19 -9.82 -44.23 -18.94
N ASP A 20 -10.27 -45.47 -18.75
CA ASP A 20 -11.59 -45.75 -18.19
C ASP A 20 -11.72 -45.39 -16.70
N ASP A 21 -10.60 -45.23 -15.99
CA ASP A 21 -10.57 -44.76 -14.61
C ASP A 21 -10.64 -43.22 -14.50
N ALA A 22 -10.44 -42.50 -15.60
CA ALA A 22 -10.51 -41.04 -15.59
C ALA A 22 -11.98 -40.55 -15.56
N PRO A 23 -12.29 -39.49 -14.77
CA PRO A 23 -13.59 -38.83 -14.79
C PRO A 23 -14.01 -38.42 -16.21
N PRO A 24 -15.32 -38.44 -16.56
CA PRO A 24 -15.77 -38.21 -17.93
C PRO A 24 -15.31 -36.88 -18.54
N GLN A 25 -15.27 -35.78 -17.76
CA GLN A 25 -14.79 -34.50 -18.26
C GLN A 25 -13.29 -34.55 -18.56
N LEU A 26 -12.50 -35.16 -17.65
CA LEU A 26 -11.05 -35.27 -17.77
C LEU A 26 -10.63 -36.21 -18.90
N ARG A 27 -11.39 -37.28 -19.12
CA ARG A 27 -11.19 -38.21 -20.24
C ARG A 27 -11.23 -37.50 -21.58
N LYS A 28 -12.18 -36.58 -21.78
CA LYS A 28 -12.29 -35.81 -23.03
C LYS A 28 -11.09 -34.90 -23.27
N VAL A 29 -10.56 -34.29 -22.20
CA VAL A 29 -9.36 -33.45 -22.27
C VAL A 29 -8.13 -34.29 -22.58
N ILE A 30 -7.98 -35.45 -21.92
CA ILE A 30 -6.89 -36.39 -22.21
C ILE A 30 -7.00 -36.92 -23.65
N GLU A 31 -8.18 -37.34 -24.10
CA GLU A 31 -8.41 -37.79 -25.47
C GLU A 31 -8.05 -36.71 -26.51
N THR A 32 -8.37 -35.44 -26.22
CA THR A 32 -8.01 -34.31 -27.07
C THR A 32 -6.50 -34.12 -27.13
N ALA A 33 -5.82 -34.11 -25.97
CA ALA A 33 -4.37 -33.98 -25.89
C ALA A 33 -3.64 -35.16 -26.57
N LEU A 34 -4.19 -36.36 -26.46
CA LEU A 34 -3.68 -37.54 -27.16
C LEU A 34 -3.84 -37.40 -28.68
N GLN A 35 -4.99 -36.91 -29.14
CA GLN A 35 -5.26 -36.69 -30.56
C GLN A 35 -4.39 -35.57 -31.18
N GLU A 36 -4.08 -34.52 -30.43
CA GLU A 36 -3.15 -33.45 -30.85
C GLU A 36 -1.70 -33.95 -30.84
N SER A 37 -1.34 -34.75 -29.83
CA SER A 37 -0.02 -35.37 -29.74
C SER A 37 0.24 -36.38 -30.86
N GLU A 38 -0.79 -37.11 -31.32
CA GLU A 38 -0.71 -37.94 -32.53
C GLU A 38 -0.43 -37.12 -33.81
N GLN A 39 -0.85 -35.85 -33.83
CA GLN A 39 -0.56 -34.90 -34.92
C GLN A 39 0.83 -34.25 -34.80
N GLY A 40 1.57 -34.58 -33.74
CA GLY A 40 2.92 -34.08 -33.47
C GLY A 40 2.97 -32.87 -32.55
N ASP A 41 1.84 -32.47 -31.97
CA ASP A 41 1.75 -31.40 -31.00
C ASP A 41 1.67 -31.95 -29.56
N ASP A 42 2.83 -31.99 -28.90
CA ASP A 42 2.96 -32.55 -27.56
C ASP A 42 2.73 -31.48 -26.46
N GLU A 43 2.32 -30.24 -26.78
CA GLU A 43 2.20 -29.13 -25.82
C GLU A 43 1.12 -29.41 -24.77
N MET A 44 -0.13 -29.64 -25.19
CA MET A 44 -1.25 -29.96 -24.30
C MET A 44 -1.00 -31.20 -23.43
N LEU A 45 -0.31 -32.20 -23.99
CA LEU A 45 0.03 -33.43 -23.26
C LEU A 45 1.07 -33.18 -22.15
N ARG A 46 2.01 -32.23 -22.35
CA ARG A 46 2.97 -31.84 -21.30
C ARG A 46 2.30 -31.03 -20.20
N GLU A 47 1.45 -30.08 -20.55
CA GLU A 47 0.68 -29.30 -19.57
C GLU A 47 -0.17 -30.21 -18.70
N LEU A 48 -0.88 -31.19 -19.28
CA LEU A 48 -1.62 -32.19 -18.50
C LEU A 48 -0.73 -32.99 -17.56
N ILE A 49 0.44 -33.44 -18.02
CA ILE A 49 1.37 -34.20 -17.18
C ILE A 49 1.89 -33.35 -16.03
N ASP A 50 2.23 -32.08 -16.28
CA ASP A 50 2.72 -31.18 -15.24
C ASP A 50 1.62 -30.87 -14.22
N VAL A 51 0.36 -30.74 -14.66
CA VAL A 51 -0.81 -30.65 -13.76
C VAL A 51 -0.97 -31.93 -12.93
N PHE A 52 -0.92 -33.12 -13.53
CA PHE A 52 -1.05 -34.38 -12.79
C PHE A 52 0.12 -34.68 -11.86
N ASP A 53 1.33 -34.24 -12.18
CA ASP A 53 2.48 -34.40 -11.30
C ASP A 53 2.44 -33.41 -10.12
N GLY A 54 1.68 -32.31 -10.25
CA GLY A 54 1.41 -31.37 -9.17
C GLY A 54 0.24 -31.76 -8.26
N ILE A 55 -0.70 -32.59 -8.75
CA ILE A 55 -1.85 -33.05 -7.95
C ILE A 55 -1.46 -34.34 -7.21
N ASP A 56 -1.61 -34.34 -5.88
CA ASP A 56 -1.54 -35.59 -5.11
C ASP A 56 -2.66 -36.52 -5.59
N THR A 57 -2.30 -37.60 -6.30
CA THR A 57 -3.26 -38.56 -6.86
C THR A 57 -4.14 -39.24 -5.81
N GLY A 58 -3.78 -39.15 -4.52
CA GLY A 58 -4.67 -39.51 -3.42
C GLY A 58 -5.94 -38.64 -3.32
N ALA A 59 -5.87 -37.36 -3.74
CA ALA A 59 -6.99 -36.42 -3.71
C ALA A 59 -7.95 -36.57 -4.91
N LEU A 60 -7.47 -37.07 -6.06
CA LEU A 60 -8.30 -37.26 -7.26
C LEU A 60 -9.26 -38.45 -7.15
N VAL A 61 -8.92 -39.45 -6.33
CA VAL A 61 -9.72 -40.67 -6.15
C VAL A 61 -10.93 -40.44 -5.24
N ASP A 62 -11.00 -39.32 -4.50
CA ASP A 62 -12.08 -39.02 -3.55
C ASP A 62 -13.03 -37.90 -4.05
N SER A 63 -13.06 -37.65 -5.37
CA SER A 63 -14.03 -36.74 -6.00
C SER A 63 -15.34 -37.43 -6.41
N SER A 64 -15.63 -38.62 -5.88
CA SER A 64 -16.99 -39.15 -5.96
C SER A 64 -17.92 -38.12 -5.32
N GLU A 65 -18.80 -37.50 -6.12
CA GLU A 65 -19.95 -36.75 -5.61
C GLU A 65 -20.47 -37.50 -4.37
N PRO A 66 -20.60 -36.84 -3.19
CA PRO A 66 -20.82 -37.54 -1.93
C PRO A 66 -21.93 -38.58 -2.10
N GLU A 67 -21.56 -39.87 -2.09
CA GLU A 67 -22.43 -40.99 -2.49
C GLU A 67 -23.62 -41.20 -1.53
N MET A 68 -23.80 -40.33 -0.54
CA MET A 68 -24.86 -40.43 0.44
C MET A 68 -25.68 -39.14 0.50
N PRO A 69 -26.83 -39.08 -0.19
CA PRO A 69 -27.83 -38.07 0.14
C PRO A 69 -28.25 -38.24 1.61
N LEU A 70 -28.23 -37.14 2.37
CA LEU A 70 -28.97 -36.97 3.62
C LEU A 70 -30.49 -37.19 3.39
N SER A 71 -30.96 -36.99 2.16
CA SER A 71 -32.36 -37.09 1.76
C SER A 71 -32.86 -38.50 1.41
N ASP A 72 -34.19 -38.62 1.37
CA ASP A 72 -34.89 -39.78 0.81
C ASP A 72 -34.34 -40.10 -0.61
N PRO A 73 -33.96 -41.35 -0.92
CA PRO A 73 -33.47 -41.75 -2.24
C PRO A 73 -34.36 -41.29 -3.40
N GLN A 74 -35.68 -41.17 -3.20
CA GLN A 74 -36.60 -40.68 -4.22
C GLN A 74 -36.40 -39.20 -4.55
N VAL A 75 -36.04 -38.40 -3.55
CA VAL A 75 -35.76 -36.97 -3.72
C VAL A 75 -34.44 -36.79 -4.47
N ALA A 76 -33.42 -37.57 -4.11
CA ALA A 76 -32.13 -37.55 -4.80
C ALA A 76 -32.26 -37.93 -6.30
N GLU A 77 -33.01 -39.00 -6.60
CA GLU A 77 -33.28 -39.42 -7.99
C GLU A 77 -34.04 -38.34 -8.77
N ALA A 78 -35.05 -37.73 -8.16
CA ALA A 78 -35.83 -36.65 -8.77
C ALA A 78 -34.98 -35.38 -9.02
N MET A 79 -34.05 -35.06 -8.12
CA MET A 79 -33.14 -33.92 -8.27
C MET A 79 -32.12 -34.14 -9.39
N LEU A 80 -31.52 -35.32 -9.46
CA LEU A 80 -30.58 -35.67 -10.54
C LEU A 80 -31.28 -35.62 -11.90
N GLN A 81 -32.48 -36.19 -11.99
CA GLN A 81 -33.27 -36.14 -13.22
C GLN A 81 -33.64 -34.70 -13.61
N ALA A 82 -34.05 -33.87 -12.64
CA ALA A 82 -34.39 -32.47 -12.91
C ALA A 82 -33.17 -31.65 -13.34
N ARG A 83 -31.99 -31.87 -12.74
CA ARG A 83 -30.73 -31.21 -13.12
C ARG A 83 -30.32 -31.54 -14.55
N ASP A 84 -30.56 -32.77 -14.99
CA ASP A 84 -30.23 -33.22 -16.34
C ASP A 84 -31.27 -32.78 -17.39
N GLU A 85 -32.54 -32.60 -16.99
CA GLU A 85 -33.64 -32.24 -17.89
C GLU A 85 -33.91 -30.73 -17.98
N LEU A 86 -33.65 -29.97 -16.91
CA LEU A 86 -33.92 -28.54 -16.82
C LEU A 86 -32.61 -27.75 -16.93
N GLU A 87 -32.38 -27.14 -18.10
CA GLU A 87 -31.22 -26.27 -18.32
C GLU A 87 -31.41 -24.86 -17.71
N ASP A 88 -32.65 -24.46 -17.45
CA ASP A 88 -33.00 -23.14 -16.94
C ASP A 88 -33.03 -23.10 -15.41
N ALA A 89 -32.31 -22.15 -14.81
CA ALA A 89 -32.17 -22.03 -13.37
C ALA A 89 -33.50 -21.68 -12.67
N ASP A 90 -34.37 -20.87 -13.30
CA ASP A 90 -35.68 -20.52 -12.75
C ASP A 90 -36.62 -21.73 -12.75
N GLU A 91 -36.61 -22.53 -13.83
CA GLU A 91 -37.37 -23.78 -13.90
C GLU A 91 -36.91 -24.78 -12.85
N LEU A 92 -35.60 -24.95 -12.68
CA LEU A 92 -35.03 -25.82 -11.66
C LEU A 92 -35.37 -25.32 -10.24
N TYR A 93 -35.26 -24.02 -9.98
CA TYR A 93 -35.64 -23.43 -8.69
C TYR A 93 -37.13 -23.62 -8.39
N ALA A 94 -38.00 -23.44 -9.38
CA ALA A 94 -39.44 -23.66 -9.25
C ALA A 94 -39.75 -25.14 -8.95
N PHE A 95 -39.06 -26.07 -9.61
CA PHE A 95 -39.16 -27.51 -9.33
C PHE A 95 -38.73 -27.84 -7.90
N LEU A 96 -37.56 -27.38 -7.48
CA LEU A 96 -37.02 -27.60 -6.12
C LEU A 96 -37.99 -27.06 -5.05
N THR A 97 -38.53 -25.86 -5.26
CA THR A 97 -39.51 -25.25 -4.34
C THR A 97 -40.81 -26.06 -4.24
N ASP A 98 -41.22 -26.76 -5.30
CA ASP A 98 -42.36 -27.66 -5.24
C ASP A 98 -42.04 -28.95 -4.47
N GLN A 99 -40.85 -29.53 -4.68
CA GLN A 99 -40.39 -30.70 -3.93
C GLN A 99 -40.22 -30.40 -2.43
N ILE A 100 -39.79 -29.20 -2.06
CA ILE A 100 -39.70 -28.78 -0.64
C ILE A 100 -41.06 -28.89 0.05
N LYS A 101 -42.19 -28.69 -0.65
CA LYS A 101 -43.53 -28.83 -0.05
C LYS A 101 -43.85 -30.28 0.32
N THR A 102 -43.30 -31.25 -0.41
CA THR A 102 -43.51 -32.67 -0.14
C THR A 102 -42.53 -33.18 0.91
N SER A 103 -41.30 -32.63 0.92
CA SER A 103 -40.20 -33.04 1.80
C SER A 103 -39.54 -31.82 2.48
N PRO A 104 -40.22 -31.13 3.40
CA PRO A 104 -39.75 -29.86 3.96
C PRO A 104 -38.50 -29.96 4.85
N ASN A 105 -38.10 -31.18 5.21
CA ASN A 105 -36.93 -31.46 6.06
C ASN A 105 -35.75 -32.04 5.26
N SER A 106 -35.79 -31.95 3.92
CA SER A 106 -34.67 -32.34 3.06
C SER A 106 -33.61 -31.24 3.05
N VAL A 107 -32.40 -31.56 3.48
CA VAL A 107 -31.27 -30.62 3.49
C VAL A 107 -30.93 -30.22 2.06
N GLU A 108 -30.83 -31.19 1.16
CA GLU A 108 -30.37 -31.03 -0.22
C GLU A 108 -31.35 -30.23 -1.07
N LEU A 109 -32.66 -30.42 -0.87
CA LEU A 109 -33.65 -29.61 -1.57
C LEU A 109 -33.52 -28.13 -1.20
N HIS A 110 -33.34 -27.82 0.08
CA HIS A 110 -33.14 -26.44 0.54
C HIS A 110 -31.78 -25.90 0.09
N TYR A 111 -30.69 -26.65 0.26
CA TYR A 111 -29.37 -26.27 -0.22
C TYR A 111 -29.39 -25.96 -1.73
N MET A 112 -29.91 -26.87 -2.56
CA MET A 112 -29.99 -26.65 -4.01
C MET A 112 -30.92 -25.49 -4.36
N ALA A 113 -32.07 -25.36 -3.69
CA ALA A 113 -32.96 -24.22 -3.90
C ALA A 113 -32.24 -22.90 -3.61
N GLY A 114 -31.40 -22.84 -2.57
CA GLY A 114 -30.56 -21.66 -2.30
C GLY A 114 -29.49 -21.42 -3.37
N MET A 115 -28.87 -22.47 -3.92
CA MET A 115 -27.87 -22.38 -4.98
C MET A 115 -28.43 -21.97 -6.35
N TYR A 116 -29.70 -22.27 -6.65
CA TYR A 116 -30.34 -21.87 -7.91
C TYR A 116 -31.25 -20.65 -7.78
N CYS A 117 -31.36 -20.06 -6.59
CA CYS A 117 -32.19 -18.86 -6.40
C CYS A 117 -31.43 -17.57 -6.70
N ASP A 118 -31.92 -16.78 -7.66
CA ASP A 118 -31.35 -15.48 -8.03
C ASP A 118 -31.50 -14.42 -6.92
N GLU A 119 -32.60 -14.45 -6.16
CA GLU A 119 -32.82 -13.51 -5.07
C GLU A 119 -32.05 -13.96 -3.82
N ILE A 120 -30.93 -13.30 -3.52
CA ILE A 120 -30.07 -13.62 -2.37
C ILE A 120 -30.84 -13.74 -1.04
N LYS A 121 -31.87 -12.92 -0.84
CA LYS A 121 -32.71 -12.97 0.36
C LYS A 121 -33.50 -14.27 0.49
N GLN A 122 -33.93 -14.85 -0.62
CA GLN A 122 -34.57 -16.16 -0.64
C GLN A 122 -33.53 -17.26 -0.46
N ALA A 123 -32.36 -17.15 -1.10
CA ALA A 123 -31.24 -18.07 -0.89
C ALA A 123 -30.84 -18.17 0.60
N CYS A 124 -30.73 -17.04 1.30
CA CYS A 124 -30.46 -17.00 2.74
C CYS A 124 -31.51 -17.77 3.56
N ARG A 125 -32.79 -17.72 3.16
CA ARG A 125 -33.85 -18.47 3.85
C ARG A 125 -33.69 -19.97 3.63
N HIS A 126 -33.45 -20.38 2.38
CA HIS A 126 -33.23 -21.78 2.05
C HIS A 126 -32.01 -22.36 2.76
N PHE A 127 -30.88 -21.62 2.84
CA PHE A 127 -29.70 -22.09 3.57
C PHE A 127 -29.94 -22.23 5.08
N ARG A 128 -30.71 -21.31 5.69
CA ARG A 128 -31.15 -21.48 7.09
C ARG A 128 -32.06 -22.69 7.26
N ASP A 129 -33.01 -22.90 6.35
CA ASP A 129 -33.92 -24.05 6.38
C ASP A 129 -33.15 -25.37 6.19
N ALA A 130 -32.11 -25.39 5.34
CA ALA A 130 -31.19 -26.51 5.19
C ALA A 130 -30.45 -26.81 6.50
N CYS A 131 -29.92 -25.78 7.16
CA CYS A 131 -29.28 -25.92 8.47
C CYS A 131 -30.26 -26.41 9.54
N ASP A 132 -31.49 -25.91 9.59
CA ASP A 132 -32.50 -26.36 10.54
C ASP A 132 -32.96 -27.81 10.27
N ALA A 133 -33.01 -28.21 9.00
CA ALA A 133 -33.38 -29.56 8.58
C ALA A 133 -32.41 -30.64 9.09
N THR A 134 -31.14 -30.30 9.36
CA THR A 134 -30.15 -31.21 9.96
C THR A 134 -30.62 -31.86 11.27
N ARG A 135 -31.51 -31.20 12.02
CA ARG A 135 -32.08 -31.73 13.29
C ARG A 135 -32.92 -32.99 13.09
N HIS A 136 -33.29 -33.30 11.86
CA HIS A 136 -34.05 -34.50 11.49
C HIS A 136 -33.19 -35.68 11.04
N HIS A 137 -31.86 -35.49 10.99
CA HIS A 137 -30.88 -36.49 10.57
C HIS A 137 -30.03 -36.92 11.76
N ASP A 138 -29.37 -38.07 11.65
CA ASP A 138 -28.45 -38.51 12.70
C ASP A 138 -27.12 -37.74 12.66
N ALA A 139 -26.45 -37.64 13.80
CA ALA A 139 -25.27 -36.81 13.96
C ALA A 139 -24.06 -37.27 13.11
N GLU A 140 -23.94 -38.58 12.84
CA GLU A 140 -22.85 -39.14 12.05
C GLU A 140 -23.00 -38.73 10.58
N THR A 141 -24.22 -38.84 10.04
CA THR A 141 -24.51 -38.39 8.66
C THR A 141 -24.35 -36.87 8.54
N VAL A 142 -24.83 -36.10 9.52
CA VAL A 142 -24.65 -34.64 9.53
C VAL A 142 -23.16 -34.26 9.52
N ALA A 143 -22.35 -34.85 10.41
CA ALA A 143 -20.92 -34.56 10.49
C ALA A 143 -20.16 -34.92 9.21
N THR A 144 -20.63 -35.91 8.45
CA THR A 144 -19.97 -36.34 7.21
C THR A 144 -20.32 -35.44 6.02
N VAL A 145 -21.59 -35.04 5.88
CA VAL A 145 -22.09 -34.41 4.65
C VAL A 145 -22.20 -32.89 4.77
N MET A 146 -22.62 -32.37 5.93
CA MET A 146 -22.87 -30.94 6.07
C MET A 146 -21.64 -30.04 5.92
N PRO A 147 -20.41 -30.42 6.31
CA PRO A 147 -19.27 -29.51 6.16
C PRO A 147 -19.08 -29.01 4.73
N GLY A 148 -19.19 -29.90 3.73
CA GLY A 148 -19.12 -29.53 2.31
C GLY A 148 -20.23 -28.55 1.89
N TYR A 149 -21.49 -28.88 2.20
CA TYR A 149 -22.61 -27.98 1.91
C TYR A 149 -22.49 -26.63 2.61
N ARG A 150 -22.02 -26.61 3.86
CA ARG A 150 -21.84 -25.36 4.62
C ARG A 150 -20.80 -24.47 3.98
N VAL A 151 -19.67 -25.02 3.50
CA VAL A 151 -18.65 -24.24 2.77
C VAL A 151 -19.25 -23.63 1.51
N GLU A 152 -19.98 -24.40 0.69
CA GLU A 152 -20.57 -23.87 -0.55
C GLU A 152 -21.67 -22.84 -0.31
N MET A 153 -22.56 -23.09 0.66
CA MET A 153 -23.58 -22.12 1.09
C MET A 153 -22.91 -20.84 1.59
N ALA A 154 -21.88 -20.97 2.43
CA ALA A 154 -21.13 -19.85 2.96
C ALA A 154 -20.43 -19.09 1.85
N GLN A 155 -19.84 -19.74 0.85
CA GLN A 155 -19.15 -19.06 -0.26
C GLN A 155 -20.12 -18.15 -1.01
N ARG A 156 -21.29 -18.69 -1.41
CA ARG A 156 -22.32 -17.90 -2.09
C ARG A 156 -22.79 -16.71 -1.24
N LEU A 157 -22.96 -16.92 0.07
CA LEU A 157 -23.36 -15.85 1.00
C LEU A 157 -22.25 -14.82 1.19
N PHE A 158 -21.00 -15.25 1.22
CA PHE A 158 -19.82 -14.42 1.36
C PHE A 158 -19.66 -13.52 0.12
N ASP A 159 -19.76 -14.08 -1.08
CA ASP A 159 -19.73 -13.35 -2.36
C ASP A 159 -20.82 -12.28 -2.41
N ALA A 160 -21.97 -12.55 -1.79
CA ALA A 160 -23.09 -11.61 -1.71
C ALA A 160 -23.04 -10.67 -0.49
N MET A 161 -21.93 -10.67 0.26
CA MET A 161 -21.70 -9.88 1.48
C MET A 161 -22.77 -10.08 2.56
N LYS A 162 -23.29 -11.30 2.70
CA LYS A 162 -24.25 -11.73 3.74
C LYS A 162 -23.51 -12.38 4.91
N LEU A 163 -22.57 -11.65 5.50
CA LEU A 163 -21.64 -12.17 6.49
C LEU A 163 -22.31 -12.71 7.76
N ASP A 164 -23.44 -12.14 8.21
CA ASP A 164 -24.21 -12.69 9.33
C ASP A 164 -24.77 -14.07 9.00
N ASP A 165 -25.33 -14.24 7.80
CA ASP A 165 -25.82 -15.52 7.30
C ASP A 165 -24.66 -16.53 7.11
N VAL A 166 -23.47 -16.07 6.69
CA VAL A 166 -22.24 -16.90 6.65
C VAL A 166 -21.94 -17.45 8.04
N CYS A 167 -21.95 -16.60 9.07
CA CYS A 167 -21.70 -17.03 10.45
C CYS A 167 -22.77 -18.04 10.91
N ASP A 168 -24.04 -17.79 10.64
CA ASP A 168 -25.15 -18.71 10.99
C ASP A 168 -24.95 -20.10 10.36
N VAL A 169 -24.47 -20.15 9.11
CA VAL A 169 -24.22 -21.39 8.37
C VAL A 169 -22.96 -22.12 8.86
N LEU A 170 -21.88 -21.40 9.16
CA LEU A 170 -20.58 -22.01 9.48
C LEU A 170 -20.36 -22.30 10.97
N LEU A 171 -21.01 -21.57 11.88
CA LEU A 171 -20.81 -21.75 13.33
C LEU A 171 -21.02 -23.20 13.81
N PRO A 172 -21.98 -23.99 13.27
CA PRO A 172 -22.12 -25.39 13.65
C PRO A 172 -20.91 -26.26 13.29
N VAL A 173 -20.12 -25.93 12.26
CA VAL A 173 -18.94 -26.71 11.83
C VAL A 173 -17.96 -26.88 12.99
N VAL A 174 -17.80 -25.85 13.83
CA VAL A 174 -16.92 -25.88 15.01
C VAL A 174 -17.28 -27.02 15.97
N ASN A 175 -18.56 -27.40 16.05
CA ASN A 175 -19.05 -28.48 16.92
C ASN A 175 -19.20 -29.83 16.20
N GLU A 176 -19.27 -29.85 14.87
CA GLU A 176 -19.58 -31.04 14.07
C GLU A 176 -18.32 -31.85 13.75
N ASP A 177 -17.26 -31.19 13.26
CA ASP A 177 -15.87 -31.69 13.11
C ASP A 177 -15.06 -30.64 12.33
N TYR A 178 -14.33 -29.76 13.01
CA TYR A 178 -13.61 -28.69 12.32
C TYR A 178 -12.36 -29.19 11.58
N GLU A 179 -11.81 -30.35 11.96
CA GLU A 179 -10.59 -30.89 11.33
C GLU A 179 -10.83 -31.29 9.88
N SER A 180 -12.07 -31.66 9.54
CA SER A 180 -12.46 -32.04 8.18
C SER A 180 -12.83 -30.85 7.27
N ALA A 181 -12.95 -29.63 7.81
CA ALA A 181 -13.37 -28.45 7.06
C ALA A 181 -12.56 -27.18 7.41
N PRO A 182 -11.25 -27.17 7.14
CA PRO A 182 -10.39 -26.01 7.43
C PRO A 182 -10.87 -24.73 6.73
N THR A 183 -11.35 -24.84 5.49
CA THR A 183 -11.90 -23.69 4.73
C THR A 183 -13.09 -23.04 5.43
N ALA A 184 -13.97 -23.83 6.06
CA ALA A 184 -15.10 -23.30 6.83
C ALA A 184 -14.62 -22.47 8.03
N ILE A 185 -13.57 -22.93 8.72
CA ILE A 185 -12.99 -22.21 9.85
C ILE A 185 -12.36 -20.89 9.39
N VAL A 186 -11.60 -20.90 8.29
CA VAL A 186 -11.01 -19.71 7.68
C VAL A 186 -12.10 -18.66 7.38
N MET A 187 -13.14 -19.05 6.64
CA MET A 187 -14.23 -18.15 6.26
C MET A 187 -15.02 -17.64 7.48
N LEU A 188 -15.20 -18.48 8.51
CA LEU A 188 -15.87 -18.09 9.74
C LEU A 188 -15.04 -17.07 10.54
N ILE A 189 -13.72 -17.30 10.67
CA ILE A 189 -12.80 -16.35 11.32
C ILE A 189 -12.86 -15.00 10.60
N GLU A 190 -12.76 -15.02 9.26
CA GLU A 190 -12.82 -13.82 8.44
C GLU A 190 -14.16 -13.10 8.61
N ALA A 191 -15.30 -13.79 8.47
CA ALA A 191 -16.62 -13.20 8.62
C ALA A 191 -16.84 -12.57 10.00
N LEU A 192 -16.41 -13.24 11.08
CA LEU A 192 -16.51 -12.73 12.45
C LEU A 192 -15.64 -11.49 12.67
N LEU A 193 -14.44 -11.47 12.10
CA LEU A 193 -13.56 -10.30 12.14
C LEU A 193 -14.14 -9.12 11.36
N ARG A 194 -14.75 -9.37 10.19
CA ARG A 194 -15.43 -8.34 9.37
C ARG A 194 -16.65 -7.75 10.09
N LEU A 195 -17.39 -8.57 10.83
CA LEU A 195 -18.59 -8.17 11.59
C LEU A 195 -18.27 -7.56 12.97
N ASP A 196 -17.00 -7.42 13.34
CA ASP A 196 -16.59 -6.97 14.67
C ASP A 196 -17.18 -7.85 15.82
N ARG A 197 -17.43 -9.15 15.56
CA ARG A 197 -17.99 -10.13 16.52
C ARG A 197 -16.91 -10.79 17.39
N ASP A 198 -16.09 -9.95 18.01
CA ASP A 198 -14.90 -10.33 18.77
C ASP A 198 -15.17 -11.37 19.88
N GLN A 199 -16.36 -11.36 20.51
CA GLN A 199 -16.69 -12.36 21.55
C GLN A 199 -16.81 -13.76 21.00
N GLU A 200 -17.54 -13.93 19.90
CA GLU A 200 -17.77 -15.25 19.30
C GLU A 200 -16.50 -15.79 18.67
N LEU A 201 -15.71 -14.93 18.02
CA LEU A 201 -14.39 -15.30 17.55
C LEU A 201 -13.49 -15.80 18.69
N SER A 202 -13.52 -15.13 19.85
CA SER A 202 -12.76 -15.57 21.02
C SER A 202 -13.19 -16.92 21.56
N ASP A 203 -14.47 -17.26 21.47
CA ASP A 203 -15.00 -18.53 21.96
C ASP A 203 -14.55 -19.65 21.01
N ILE A 204 -14.65 -19.44 19.69
CA ILE A 204 -14.21 -20.39 18.67
C ILE A 204 -12.69 -20.62 18.73
N LEU A 205 -11.89 -19.55 18.81
CA LEU A 205 -10.42 -19.66 18.85
C LEU A 205 -9.88 -20.32 20.13
N GLN A 206 -10.72 -20.53 21.16
CA GLN A 206 -10.34 -21.30 22.36
C GLN A 206 -10.48 -22.81 22.17
N ASP A 207 -11.39 -23.22 21.29
CA ASP A 207 -11.73 -24.62 21.05
C ASP A 207 -10.94 -25.24 19.89
N ILE A 208 -10.33 -24.41 19.03
CA ILE A 208 -9.52 -24.83 17.90
C ILE A 208 -8.05 -24.95 18.29
N ASP A 209 -7.42 -26.09 17.98
CA ASP A 209 -5.97 -26.25 18.09
C ASP A 209 -5.27 -25.35 17.04
N PRO A 210 -4.38 -24.43 17.44
CA PRO A 210 -3.64 -23.59 16.49
C PRO A 210 -2.70 -24.36 15.56
N ASP A 211 -2.30 -25.58 15.91
CA ASP A 211 -1.51 -26.47 15.04
C ASP A 211 -2.50 -27.42 14.33
N PRO A 212 -2.66 -27.37 12.99
CA PRO A 212 -1.74 -26.85 11.97
C PRO A 212 -2.21 -25.55 11.26
N PHE A 213 -2.91 -24.64 11.93
CA PHE A 213 -3.52 -23.45 11.31
C PHE A 213 -2.84 -22.13 11.73
N PRO A 214 -1.74 -21.70 11.09
CA PRO A 214 -1.10 -20.41 11.36
C PRO A 214 -2.05 -19.20 11.39
N MET A 215 -3.10 -19.21 10.56
CA MET A 215 -4.15 -18.19 10.57
C MET A 215 -4.83 -18.03 11.93
N VAL A 216 -5.08 -19.11 12.68
CA VAL A 216 -5.68 -19.07 14.02
C VAL A 216 -4.81 -18.24 14.96
N MET A 217 -3.48 -18.37 14.87
CA MET A 217 -2.55 -17.61 15.70
C MET A 217 -2.54 -16.12 15.35
N TYR A 218 -2.56 -15.80 14.06
CA TYR A 218 -2.69 -14.42 13.59
C TYR A 218 -4.03 -13.80 14.01
N ALA A 219 -5.15 -14.53 13.88
CA ALA A 219 -6.46 -14.10 14.33
C ALA A 219 -6.50 -13.89 15.85
N GLN A 220 -5.89 -14.77 16.65
CA GLN A 220 -5.75 -14.59 18.11
C GLN A 220 -4.95 -13.33 18.46
N ALA A 221 -3.85 -13.08 17.75
CA ALA A 221 -3.03 -11.88 17.95
C ALA A 221 -3.81 -10.60 17.64
N LEU A 222 -4.50 -10.57 16.50
CA LEU A 222 -5.33 -9.44 16.08
C LEU A 222 -6.51 -9.20 17.02
N LEU A 223 -7.19 -10.26 17.45
CA LEU A 223 -8.30 -10.18 18.41
C LEU A 223 -7.84 -9.63 19.78
N GLU A 224 -6.67 -10.05 20.27
CA GLU A 224 -6.08 -9.51 21.49
C GLU A 224 -5.78 -8.01 21.32
N TYR A 225 -5.25 -7.60 20.15
CA TYR A 225 -5.00 -6.19 19.85
C TYR A 225 -6.29 -5.37 19.77
N ARG A 226 -7.34 -5.86 19.10
CA ARG A 226 -8.66 -5.20 19.04
C ARG A 226 -9.24 -4.93 20.43
N ARG A 227 -9.15 -5.91 21.33
CA ARG A 227 -9.76 -5.84 22.66
C ARG A 227 -8.97 -5.02 23.66
N ALA A 228 -7.64 -5.11 23.61
CA ALA A 228 -6.77 -4.60 24.68
C ALA A 228 -5.68 -3.64 24.18
N GLY A 229 -5.65 -3.34 22.88
CA GLY A 229 -4.59 -2.57 22.23
C GLY A 229 -3.26 -3.31 22.26
N ASP A 230 -2.18 -2.53 22.27
CA ASP A 230 -0.82 -3.06 22.29
C ASP A 230 -0.45 -3.63 23.67
N THR A 231 -0.68 -4.94 23.85
CA THR A 231 -0.31 -5.67 25.07
C THR A 231 0.88 -6.59 24.87
N ARG A 232 1.60 -6.90 25.96
CA ARG A 232 2.67 -7.91 25.95
C ARG A 232 2.19 -9.27 25.44
N ARG A 233 0.92 -9.63 25.72
CA ARG A 233 0.32 -10.88 25.24
C ARG A 233 0.07 -10.82 23.74
N GLY A 234 -0.53 -9.74 23.24
CA GLY A 234 -0.74 -9.53 21.81
C GLY A 234 0.57 -9.59 21.02
N ARG A 235 1.60 -8.86 21.48
CA ARG A 235 2.94 -8.92 20.86
C ARG A 235 3.54 -10.32 20.85
N ALA A 236 3.35 -11.09 21.92
CA ALA A 236 3.86 -12.46 21.99
C ALA A 236 3.13 -13.41 21.03
N LEU A 237 1.80 -13.27 20.90
CA LEU A 237 0.99 -14.02 19.93
C LEU A 237 1.42 -13.69 18.49
N LEU A 238 1.56 -12.39 18.16
CA LEU A 238 2.00 -11.95 16.83
C LEU A 238 3.40 -12.48 16.50
N LYS A 239 4.37 -12.38 17.42
CA LYS A 239 5.71 -12.94 17.21
C LYS A 239 5.70 -14.46 17.03
N ALA A 240 4.81 -15.16 17.72
CA ALA A 240 4.67 -16.61 17.58
C ALA A 240 4.06 -16.99 16.23
N ALA A 241 3.04 -16.26 15.76
CA ALA A 241 2.44 -16.46 14.43
C ALA A 241 3.45 -16.16 13.31
N ASN A 242 4.19 -15.05 13.42
CA ASN A 242 5.25 -14.66 12.48
C ASN A 242 6.44 -15.63 12.46
N ALA A 243 6.67 -16.38 13.54
CA ALA A 243 7.71 -17.41 13.53
C ALA A 243 7.34 -18.63 12.67
N LEU A 244 6.04 -18.82 12.37
CA LEU A 244 5.55 -19.89 11.51
C LEU A 244 5.45 -19.44 10.06
N LEU A 245 4.81 -18.29 9.80
CA LEU A 245 4.64 -17.70 8.47
C LEU A 245 5.04 -16.21 8.51
N PRO A 246 6.34 -15.88 8.40
CA PRO A 246 6.80 -14.49 8.47
C PRO A 246 6.30 -13.62 7.32
N GLU A 247 6.04 -14.20 6.15
CA GLU A 247 5.62 -13.51 4.93
C GLU A 247 4.24 -12.87 5.07
N VAL A 248 3.34 -13.44 5.87
CA VAL A 248 1.99 -12.88 6.14
C VAL A 248 2.08 -11.46 6.70
N ALA A 249 2.96 -11.22 7.68
CA ALA A 249 3.11 -9.89 8.27
C ALA A 249 3.77 -8.90 7.32
N ILE A 250 4.63 -9.38 6.40
CA ILE A 250 5.22 -8.57 5.34
C ILE A 250 4.13 -8.13 4.36
N GLN A 251 3.30 -9.05 3.87
CA GLN A 251 2.18 -8.73 2.98
C GLN A 251 1.20 -7.73 3.62
N TRP A 252 0.95 -7.83 4.93
CA TRP A 252 0.09 -6.85 5.63
C TRP A 252 0.67 -5.44 5.69
N ILE A 253 1.99 -5.32 5.77
CA ILE A 253 2.69 -4.02 5.85
C ILE A 253 2.92 -3.45 4.46
N ASP A 254 3.24 -4.32 3.51
CA ASP A 254 3.52 -4.05 2.12
C ASP A 254 2.73 -5.04 1.24
N PRO A 255 1.49 -4.69 0.86
CA PRO A 255 0.66 -5.53 -0.01
C PRO A 255 1.24 -5.76 -1.40
N SER A 256 2.32 -5.05 -1.79
CA SER A 256 3.02 -5.30 -3.05
C SER A 256 4.01 -6.46 -2.98
N TYR A 257 4.20 -7.06 -1.79
CA TYR A 257 5.07 -8.21 -1.59
C TYR A 257 4.45 -9.50 -2.17
N ASP A 258 4.91 -9.89 -3.36
CA ASP A 258 4.42 -11.05 -4.12
C ASP A 258 5.46 -12.20 -4.19
N GLU A 259 6.31 -12.36 -3.17
CA GLU A 259 7.38 -13.39 -3.16
C GLU A 259 7.01 -14.68 -2.39
N SER A 260 5.73 -14.84 -2.05
CA SER A 260 5.24 -16.03 -1.36
C SER A 260 5.03 -17.16 -2.37
N ASP A 261 5.81 -18.25 -2.23
CA ASP A 261 5.56 -19.51 -2.96
C ASP A 261 4.56 -20.42 -2.20
N ASP A 262 3.96 -19.95 -1.10
CA ASP A 262 3.16 -20.74 -0.16
C ASP A 262 1.69 -20.31 -0.15
N GLU A 263 0.81 -21.15 -0.71
CA GLU A 263 -0.64 -20.89 -0.81
C GLU A 263 -1.28 -20.63 0.57
N VAL A 264 -0.77 -21.24 1.64
CA VAL A 264 -1.27 -21.03 3.01
C VAL A 264 -0.94 -19.61 3.49
N THR A 265 0.23 -19.09 3.15
CA THR A 265 0.63 -17.72 3.43
C THR A 265 -0.30 -16.73 2.73
N ASP A 266 -0.51 -16.89 1.42
CA ASP A 266 -1.34 -15.98 0.64
C ASP A 266 -2.79 -15.98 1.13
N LEU A 267 -3.36 -17.17 1.35
CA LEU A 267 -4.71 -17.31 1.91
C LEU A 267 -4.80 -16.68 3.31
N THR A 268 -3.78 -16.87 4.16
CA THR A 268 -3.75 -16.29 5.51
C THR A 268 -3.68 -14.78 5.47
N ALA A 269 -2.81 -14.24 4.62
CA ALA A 269 -2.66 -12.81 4.46
C ALA A 269 -3.94 -12.19 3.90
N GLU A 270 -4.50 -12.75 2.81
CA GLU A 270 -5.71 -12.27 2.15
C GLU A 270 -6.93 -12.24 3.09
N CYS A 271 -7.26 -13.37 3.71
CA CYS A 271 -8.43 -13.48 4.60
C CYS A 271 -8.36 -12.54 5.80
N LEU A 272 -7.15 -12.28 6.32
CA LEU A 272 -6.96 -11.43 7.49
C LEU A 272 -6.64 -9.97 7.14
N GLN A 273 -6.23 -9.68 5.90
CA GLN A 273 -5.87 -8.32 5.45
C GLN A 273 -7.00 -7.33 5.72
N TYR A 274 -8.23 -7.76 5.43
CA TYR A 274 -9.43 -6.98 5.72
C TYR A 274 -9.48 -6.58 7.20
N ALA A 275 -9.40 -7.58 8.08
CA ALA A 275 -9.50 -7.37 9.51
C ALA A 275 -8.35 -6.51 10.05
N MET A 276 -7.16 -6.69 9.50
CA MET A 276 -5.97 -5.89 9.80
C MET A 276 -6.18 -4.43 9.46
N ASN A 277 -6.59 -4.13 8.23
CA ASN A 277 -6.79 -2.76 7.75
C ASN A 277 -7.92 -2.04 8.47
N MET A 278 -8.96 -2.77 8.88
CA MET A 278 -10.08 -2.23 9.64
C MET A 278 -9.79 -2.03 11.13
N THR A 279 -8.71 -2.61 11.64
CA THR A 279 -8.32 -2.46 13.05
C THR A 279 -7.40 -1.26 13.19
N GLN A 280 -7.92 -0.18 13.76
CA GLN A 280 -7.17 1.06 13.95
C GLN A 280 -5.82 0.81 14.64
N GLY A 281 -4.73 1.23 13.99
CA GLY A 281 -3.37 1.11 14.51
C GLY A 281 -2.75 -0.30 14.42
N ALA A 282 -3.45 -1.31 13.89
CA ALA A 282 -2.93 -2.68 13.82
C ALA A 282 -1.70 -2.78 12.91
N VAL A 283 -1.68 -2.08 11.77
CA VAL A 283 -0.51 -2.05 10.88
C VAL A 283 0.71 -1.47 11.60
N ASP A 284 0.55 -0.34 12.28
CA ASP A 284 1.64 0.28 13.06
C ASP A 284 2.10 -0.62 14.21
N TRP A 285 1.15 -1.30 14.86
CA TRP A 285 1.45 -2.28 15.88
C TRP A 285 2.25 -3.47 15.35
N VAL A 286 1.93 -3.98 14.16
CA VAL A 286 2.69 -5.05 13.51
C VAL A 286 4.09 -4.56 13.18
N ARG A 287 4.22 -3.39 12.54
CA ARG A 287 5.51 -2.75 12.23
C ARG A 287 6.37 -2.63 13.49
N GLN A 288 5.83 -2.07 14.56
CA GLN A 288 6.55 -1.87 15.83
C GLN A 288 6.88 -3.17 16.55
N THR A 289 5.97 -4.15 16.54
CA THR A 289 6.17 -5.41 17.25
C THR A 289 7.24 -6.27 16.58
N LEU A 290 7.27 -6.24 15.25
CA LEU A 290 8.15 -7.07 14.45
C LEU A 290 9.43 -6.35 14.01
N ALA A 291 9.60 -5.07 14.31
CA ALA A 291 10.85 -4.32 14.09
C ALA A 291 12.09 -5.03 14.63
N ASP A 292 12.01 -5.74 15.76
CA ASP A 292 13.16 -6.47 16.32
C ASP A 292 13.43 -7.82 15.60
N VAL A 293 12.45 -8.35 14.88
CA VAL A 293 12.45 -9.70 14.30
C VAL A 293 12.74 -9.66 12.80
N ILE A 294 12.18 -8.66 12.13
CA ILE A 294 12.29 -8.40 10.69
C ILE A 294 13.10 -7.11 10.55
N PRO A 295 14.41 -7.20 10.28
CA PRO A 295 15.30 -6.04 10.19
C PRO A 295 14.82 -4.99 9.19
N GLU A 296 14.09 -5.40 8.15
CA GLU A 296 13.47 -4.51 7.19
C GLU A 296 12.51 -3.52 7.87
N PHE A 297 11.81 -3.94 8.92
CA PHE A 297 10.89 -3.12 9.73
C PHE A 297 11.56 -2.31 10.83
N ALA A 298 12.83 -2.58 11.14
CA ALA A 298 13.57 -1.77 12.08
C ALA A 298 13.81 -0.39 11.45
N GLY A 299 13.04 0.62 11.89
CA GLY A 299 13.45 2.00 11.72
C GLY A 299 14.88 2.19 12.28
N PRO A 300 15.62 3.20 11.81
CA PRO A 300 17.05 3.37 12.14
C PRO A 300 17.35 3.48 13.65
N SER A 301 16.33 3.71 14.48
CA SER A 301 16.49 3.90 15.93
C SER A 301 16.78 2.63 16.74
N ASN A 302 16.52 1.41 16.22
CA ASN A 302 16.74 0.15 16.96
C ASN A 302 17.75 -0.82 16.32
N ALA A 303 18.21 -0.55 15.10
CA ALA A 303 19.26 -1.34 14.48
C ALA A 303 20.63 -0.92 15.03
N GLY A 304 21.10 -1.60 16.08
CA GLY A 304 22.51 -1.55 16.44
C GLY A 304 23.37 -2.01 15.24
N ASP A 305 24.32 -1.17 14.84
CA ASP A 305 25.41 -1.45 13.88
C ASP A 305 25.01 -1.86 12.44
N SER A 306 23.96 -1.30 11.82
CA SER A 306 23.66 -1.54 10.39
C SER A 306 23.78 -0.31 9.48
N SER A 307 24.65 0.66 9.79
CA SER A 307 24.91 1.83 8.91
C SER A 307 25.60 1.47 7.57
N ASP A 308 25.83 0.18 7.28
CA ASP A 308 26.56 -0.29 6.10
C ASP A 308 25.73 -0.32 4.81
N ALA A 309 24.39 -0.20 4.85
CA ALA A 309 23.54 -0.36 3.67
C ALA A 309 23.72 0.76 2.62
N LEU A 310 23.94 2.01 3.05
CA LEU A 310 24.10 3.17 2.17
C LEU A 310 25.53 3.35 1.64
N THR A 311 26.54 2.81 2.33
CA THR A 311 27.95 2.83 1.91
C THR A 311 28.50 1.47 1.52
N SER A 312 27.61 0.50 1.31
CA SER A 312 27.97 -0.84 0.86
C SER A 312 28.74 -0.75 -0.46
N ASP A 313 30.06 -0.94 -0.39
CA ASP A 313 30.91 -1.17 -1.55
C ASP A 313 30.61 -2.56 -2.20
N THR A 314 29.61 -3.28 -1.69
CA THR A 314 29.12 -4.55 -2.21
C THR A 314 28.05 -4.29 -3.27
N PRO A 315 28.28 -4.67 -4.53
CA PRO A 315 27.28 -4.52 -5.57
C PRO A 315 26.06 -5.41 -5.32
N LEU A 316 24.89 -4.98 -5.81
CA LEU A 316 23.68 -5.79 -5.84
C LEU A 316 23.91 -7.22 -6.34
N SER A 317 23.06 -8.15 -5.88
CA SER A 317 23.09 -9.54 -6.32
C SER A 317 22.92 -9.62 -7.85
N LYS A 318 23.44 -10.68 -8.47
CA LYS A 318 23.31 -10.86 -9.93
C LYS A 318 21.85 -10.97 -10.38
N ARG A 319 20.96 -11.48 -9.51
CA ARG A 319 19.53 -11.61 -9.76
C ARG A 319 18.87 -10.22 -9.81
N MET A 320 19.03 -9.42 -8.75
CA MET A 320 18.51 -8.05 -8.69
C MET A 320 19.04 -7.16 -9.83
N LEU A 321 20.32 -7.30 -10.19
CA LEU A 321 20.87 -6.57 -11.35
C LEU A 321 20.25 -7.00 -12.68
N ALA A 322 19.80 -8.26 -12.81
CA ALA A 322 19.12 -8.74 -14.01
C ALA A 322 17.69 -8.18 -14.07
N GLU A 323 16.94 -8.24 -12.97
CA GLU A 323 15.60 -7.68 -12.81
C GLU A 323 15.59 -6.17 -13.15
N LEU A 324 16.44 -5.37 -12.49
CA LEU A 324 16.60 -3.94 -12.79
C LEU A 324 17.02 -3.66 -14.24
N THR A 325 17.79 -4.57 -14.85
CA THR A 325 18.16 -4.42 -16.27
C THR A 325 16.96 -4.63 -17.17
N ASP A 326 16.06 -5.56 -16.84
CA ASP A 326 14.89 -5.86 -17.64
C ASP A 326 13.82 -4.76 -17.47
N GLU A 327 13.61 -4.25 -16.25
CA GLU A 327 12.79 -3.06 -16.00
C GLU A 327 13.33 -1.84 -16.75
N ALA A 328 14.65 -1.58 -16.67
CA ALA A 328 15.26 -0.46 -17.37
C ALA A 328 15.09 -0.54 -18.90
N LYS A 329 14.98 -1.74 -19.50
CA LYS A 329 14.68 -1.88 -20.94
C LYS A 329 13.25 -1.49 -21.27
N GLN A 330 12.32 -1.70 -20.35
CA GLN A 330 10.90 -1.39 -20.53
C GLN A 330 10.63 0.10 -20.32
N ALA A 331 11.49 0.81 -19.57
CA ALA A 331 11.35 2.24 -19.34
C ALA A 331 11.26 3.05 -20.65
N PRO A 332 10.41 4.11 -20.71
CA PRO A 332 10.21 4.92 -21.91
C PRO A 332 11.49 5.53 -22.45
N ALA A 333 11.70 5.48 -23.77
CA ALA A 333 12.83 6.17 -24.39
C ALA A 333 12.59 7.69 -24.45
N SER A 334 13.56 8.46 -24.00
CA SER A 334 13.56 9.92 -24.06
C SER A 334 14.60 10.43 -25.07
N GLN A 335 14.42 11.66 -25.56
CA GLN A 335 15.44 12.35 -26.38
C GLN A 335 16.51 13.04 -25.52
N GLN A 336 16.49 12.84 -24.20
CA GLN A 336 17.38 13.52 -23.28
C GLN A 336 18.78 12.90 -23.31
N SER A 337 19.78 13.71 -22.98
CA SER A 337 21.14 13.25 -22.73
C SER A 337 21.41 13.32 -21.24
N TRP A 338 21.92 12.24 -20.66
CA TRP A 338 22.28 12.20 -19.24
C TRP A 338 23.77 12.09 -19.07
N ARG A 339 24.29 12.54 -17.92
CA ARG A 339 25.72 12.54 -17.64
C ARG A 339 26.01 11.82 -16.33
N LEU A 340 26.90 10.83 -16.40
CA LEU A 340 27.41 10.12 -15.23
C LEU A 340 28.72 10.74 -14.77
N LEU A 341 28.68 11.32 -13.58
CA LEU A 341 29.79 11.99 -12.92
C LEU A 341 30.21 11.18 -11.70
N HIS A 342 31.50 11.01 -11.49
CA HIS A 342 31.99 10.51 -10.21
C HIS A 342 33.36 11.06 -9.88
N GLY A 343 33.65 11.14 -8.58
CA GLY A 343 34.95 11.62 -8.14
C GLY A 343 35.14 11.53 -6.62
N PRO A 344 36.40 11.60 -6.19
CA PRO A 344 36.72 11.65 -4.77
C PRO A 344 36.29 13.00 -4.19
N VAL A 345 35.57 12.94 -3.10
CA VAL A 345 35.19 14.09 -2.28
C VAL A 345 35.88 13.93 -0.93
N LYS A 346 36.55 15.01 -0.49
CA LYS A 346 37.14 15.03 0.84
C LYS A 346 36.05 15.40 1.83
N ASP A 347 35.77 14.51 2.77
CA ASP A 347 35.03 14.93 3.96
C ASP A 347 35.98 15.76 4.83
N LYS A 348 35.61 17.02 5.08
CA LYS A 348 36.41 17.92 5.92
C LYS A 348 36.17 17.67 7.42
N ARG A 349 35.16 16.87 7.78
CA ARG A 349 34.73 16.61 9.15
C ARG A 349 35.49 15.45 9.80
N CYS A 350 35.97 14.49 9.00
CA CYS A 350 36.85 13.42 9.49
C CYS A 350 38.31 13.91 9.59
N ASN A 351 38.86 13.85 10.81
CA ASN A 351 40.26 14.21 11.11
C ASN A 351 41.26 13.26 10.41
N ASP A 352 40.85 12.02 10.18
CA ASP A 352 41.51 11.11 9.25
C ASP A 352 40.93 11.33 7.86
N ALA A 353 41.78 11.42 6.83
CA ALA A 353 41.44 11.84 5.47
C ALA A 353 40.49 10.85 4.73
N GLY A 354 39.24 10.73 5.20
CA GLY A 354 38.17 9.99 4.57
C GLY A 354 37.89 10.58 3.20
N ILE A 355 38.40 9.92 2.17
CA ILE A 355 38.06 10.22 0.78
C ILE A 355 36.88 9.33 0.44
N HIS A 356 35.69 9.93 0.37
CA HIS A 356 34.52 9.26 -0.17
C HIS A 356 34.49 9.43 -1.69
N TYR A 357 33.87 8.51 -2.41
CA TYR A 357 33.61 8.65 -3.83
C TYR A 357 32.13 8.84 -4.05
N VAL A 358 31.74 9.95 -4.67
CA VAL A 358 30.34 10.21 -5.00
C VAL A 358 30.13 9.94 -6.48
N VAL A 359 29.05 9.22 -6.80
CA VAL A 359 28.56 8.98 -8.15
C VAL A 359 27.23 9.68 -8.30
N VAL A 360 27.10 10.50 -9.34
CA VAL A 360 25.92 11.30 -9.65
C VAL A 360 25.53 11.04 -11.10
N LEU A 361 24.24 10.79 -11.33
CA LEU A 361 23.62 10.76 -12.64
C LEU A 361 22.68 11.96 -12.76
N ILE A 362 22.92 12.83 -13.74
CA ILE A 362 22.13 14.05 -13.96
C ILE A 362 21.60 14.11 -15.40
N ASN A 363 20.50 14.83 -15.59
CA ASN A 363 20.04 15.25 -16.90
C ASN A 363 20.93 16.40 -17.42
N ASP A 364 21.45 16.26 -18.64
CA ASP A 364 22.37 17.20 -19.30
C ASP A 364 21.64 18.05 -20.36
N SER A 365 20.30 18.04 -20.38
CA SER A 365 19.51 18.84 -21.33
C SER A 365 19.40 20.31 -20.93
N VAL A 366 19.41 21.20 -21.93
CA VAL A 366 19.35 22.67 -21.76
C VAL A 366 18.04 23.14 -21.10
N ASP A 367 16.96 22.39 -21.29
CA ASP A 367 15.63 22.77 -20.78
C ASP A 367 15.38 22.27 -19.34
N ASP A 368 16.24 21.40 -18.83
CA ASP A 368 16.15 20.75 -17.51
C ASP A 368 17.55 20.62 -16.91
N GLU A 369 18.27 21.76 -16.83
CA GLU A 369 19.69 21.80 -16.48
C GLU A 369 19.95 21.19 -15.11
N GLY A 370 20.47 19.96 -15.11
CA GLY A 370 21.06 19.33 -13.94
C GLY A 370 20.08 18.63 -13.01
N SER A 371 18.89 18.25 -13.46
CA SER A 371 17.99 17.44 -12.62
C SER A 371 18.68 16.12 -12.22
N LEU A 372 18.70 15.86 -10.91
CA LEU A 372 19.36 14.71 -10.32
C LEU A 372 18.53 13.44 -10.55
N ARG A 373 19.07 12.47 -11.28
CA ARG A 373 18.41 11.18 -11.55
C ARG A 373 18.77 10.14 -10.52
N SER A 374 20.03 10.05 -10.13
CA SER A 374 20.47 9.12 -9.09
C SER A 374 21.78 9.59 -8.47
N CYS A 375 22.01 9.22 -7.21
CA CYS A 375 23.27 9.48 -6.53
C CYS A 375 23.60 8.39 -5.52
N GLN A 376 24.90 8.09 -5.35
CA GLN A 376 25.38 7.18 -4.31
C GLN A 376 26.80 7.55 -3.85
N VAL A 377 27.09 7.24 -2.58
CA VAL A 377 28.39 7.51 -1.93
C VAL A 377 29.07 6.19 -1.57
N TYR A 378 30.35 6.08 -1.90
CA TYR A 378 31.18 4.90 -1.68
C TYR A 378 32.40 5.23 -0.84
N GLN A 379 32.91 4.24 -0.09
CA GLN A 379 34.14 4.41 0.70
C GLN A 379 35.40 4.34 -0.17
N SER A 380 35.30 3.65 -1.31
CA SER A 380 36.39 3.51 -2.26
C SER A 380 35.95 3.86 -3.68
N LYS A 381 36.90 3.94 -4.61
CA LYS A 381 36.59 4.25 -6.00
C LYS A 381 35.61 3.19 -6.55
N PRO A 382 34.41 3.58 -7.02
CA PRO A 382 33.37 2.64 -7.41
C PRO A 382 33.87 1.75 -8.55
N LYS A 383 33.66 0.45 -8.39
CA LYS A 383 33.90 -0.54 -9.44
C LYS A 383 32.83 -0.38 -10.53
N PRO A 384 33.08 -0.86 -11.75
CA PRO A 384 32.09 -0.82 -12.83
C PRO A 384 30.72 -1.42 -12.48
N ALA A 385 30.67 -2.42 -11.59
CA ALA A 385 29.41 -3.00 -11.15
C ALA A 385 28.54 -1.99 -10.37
N LEU A 386 29.15 -1.17 -9.51
CA LEU A 386 28.46 -0.14 -8.74
C LEU A 386 27.98 1.01 -9.65
N LEU A 387 28.77 1.38 -10.67
CA LEU A 387 28.31 2.37 -11.66
C LEU A 387 27.12 1.87 -12.49
N ARG A 388 26.98 0.55 -12.69
CA ARG A 388 25.80 -0.03 -13.37
C ARG A 388 24.56 0.11 -12.51
N GLU A 389 24.69 -0.16 -11.22
CA GLU A 389 23.60 -0.03 -10.25
C GLU A 389 23.05 1.40 -10.22
N VAL A 390 23.91 2.41 -10.06
CA VAL A 390 23.49 3.84 -10.07
C VAL A 390 22.79 4.22 -11.37
N LEU A 391 23.27 3.71 -12.52
CA LEU A 391 22.63 3.95 -13.81
C LEU A 391 21.25 3.29 -13.90
N LEU A 392 21.14 2.02 -13.51
CA LEU A 392 19.88 1.27 -13.58
C LEU A 392 18.82 1.88 -12.66
N ARG A 393 19.19 2.19 -11.42
CA ARG A 393 18.31 2.90 -10.48
C ARG A 393 17.86 4.24 -11.05
N GLY A 394 18.77 5.06 -11.60
CA GLY A 394 18.38 6.33 -12.20
C GLY A 394 17.49 6.24 -13.45
N ILE A 395 17.35 5.06 -14.08
CA ILE A 395 16.42 4.81 -15.18
C ILE A 395 15.06 4.33 -14.64
N VAL A 396 15.08 3.40 -13.69
CA VAL A 396 13.90 2.71 -13.15
C VAL A 396 13.19 3.55 -12.10
N ASP A 397 13.95 4.12 -11.17
CA ASP A 397 13.48 4.86 -10.00
C ASP A 397 14.35 6.12 -9.79
N PRO A 398 14.18 7.14 -10.64
CA PRO A 398 14.98 8.36 -10.52
C PRO A 398 14.56 9.19 -9.30
N ILE A 399 15.54 9.78 -8.60
CA ILE A 399 15.31 10.69 -7.47
C ILE A 399 14.38 11.85 -7.87
N LEU A 400 14.53 12.37 -9.10
CA LEU A 400 13.66 13.39 -9.66
C LEU A 400 13.19 13.01 -11.07
N GLY A 401 11.91 13.25 -11.32
CA GLY A 401 11.24 13.03 -12.60
C GLY A 401 10.67 11.61 -12.76
N GLN A 402 10.19 11.30 -13.97
CA GLN A 402 9.61 9.99 -14.27
C GLN A 402 10.68 8.99 -14.74
N PRO A 403 10.47 7.68 -14.55
CA PRO A 403 11.32 6.63 -15.10
C PRO A 403 11.51 6.80 -16.61
N GLY A 404 12.72 6.57 -17.10
CA GLY A 404 13.02 6.78 -18.50
C GLY A 404 14.46 6.48 -18.89
N ARG A 405 14.65 6.14 -20.17
CA ARG A 405 15.97 5.92 -20.76
C ARG A 405 16.43 7.18 -21.52
N PRO A 406 17.64 7.69 -21.30
CA PRO A 406 18.19 8.74 -22.14
C PRO A 406 18.53 8.22 -23.53
N ALA A 407 18.48 9.08 -24.54
CA ALA A 407 19.03 8.78 -25.86
C ALA A 407 20.55 8.57 -25.77
N GLU A 408 21.21 9.38 -24.96
CA GLU A 408 22.66 9.39 -24.81
C GLU A 408 23.10 9.45 -23.35
N LEU A 409 24.13 8.67 -23.01
CA LEU A 409 24.78 8.70 -21.71
C LEU A 409 26.23 9.14 -21.86
N ILE A 410 26.55 10.26 -21.23
CA ILE A 410 27.82 10.96 -21.36
C ILE A 410 28.71 10.65 -20.16
N PHE A 411 29.94 10.22 -20.46
CA PHE A 411 30.92 9.82 -19.46
C PHE A 411 32.14 10.74 -19.42
N SER A 412 32.57 11.01 -18.19
CA SER A 412 33.76 11.80 -17.87
C SER A 412 35.08 11.12 -18.24
N THR A 413 35.09 9.78 -18.32
CA THR A 413 36.29 9.00 -18.64
C THR A 413 36.00 7.91 -19.67
N LYS A 414 36.97 7.66 -20.56
CA LYS A 414 36.88 6.64 -21.60
C LYS A 414 36.74 5.23 -21.01
N THR A 415 37.32 5.01 -19.84
CA THR A 415 37.25 3.74 -19.13
C THR A 415 35.82 3.42 -18.71
N ASP A 416 35.12 4.37 -18.10
CA ASP A 416 33.74 4.16 -17.64
C ASP A 416 32.78 3.98 -18.83
N CYS A 417 32.96 4.81 -19.87
CA CYS A 417 32.24 4.66 -21.14
C CYS A 417 32.38 3.24 -21.71
N ASN A 418 33.59 2.68 -21.74
CA ASN A 418 33.83 1.32 -22.25
C ASN A 418 33.23 0.24 -21.34
N ASN A 419 33.33 0.40 -20.02
CA ASN A 419 32.85 -0.57 -19.04
C ASN A 419 31.31 -0.70 -19.03
N LEU A 420 30.62 0.39 -19.35
CA LEU A 420 29.16 0.48 -19.37
C LEU A 420 28.56 0.34 -20.78
N LYS A 421 29.38 0.41 -21.84
CA LYS A 421 28.93 0.28 -23.24
C LYS A 421 28.06 -0.95 -23.51
N THR A 422 28.42 -2.09 -22.92
CA THR A 422 27.63 -3.33 -23.09
C THR A 422 26.26 -3.23 -22.42
N LEU A 423 26.16 -2.59 -21.25
CA LEU A 423 24.87 -2.39 -20.58
C LEU A 423 24.03 -1.38 -21.35
N SER A 424 24.57 -0.20 -21.66
CA SER A 424 23.86 0.84 -22.41
C SER A 424 23.39 0.33 -23.78
N GLY A 425 24.19 -0.49 -24.48
CA GLY A 425 23.76 -1.13 -25.72
C GLY A 425 22.63 -2.16 -25.55
N LYS A 426 22.47 -2.78 -24.37
CA LYS A 426 21.29 -3.62 -24.06
C LYS A 426 20.04 -2.78 -23.76
N LEU A 427 20.23 -1.51 -23.40
CA LEU A 427 19.17 -0.57 -23.07
C LEU A 427 18.85 0.38 -24.24
N ASP A 428 19.48 0.20 -25.40
CA ASP A 428 19.40 1.11 -26.57
C ASP A 428 19.84 2.56 -26.29
N ILE A 429 20.79 2.74 -25.36
CA ILE A 429 21.35 4.04 -24.98
C ILE A 429 22.72 4.23 -25.64
N ALA A 430 22.94 5.35 -26.32
CA ALA A 430 24.24 5.66 -26.90
C ALA A 430 25.24 6.08 -25.82
N CYS A 431 26.42 5.45 -25.77
CA CYS A 431 27.50 5.90 -24.88
C CYS A 431 28.43 6.90 -25.56
N VAL A 432 28.56 8.08 -24.97
CA VAL A 432 29.46 9.13 -25.45
C VAL A 432 30.52 9.40 -24.38
N HIS A 433 31.79 9.42 -24.79
CA HIS A 433 32.86 9.90 -23.93
C HIS A 433 33.19 11.34 -24.28
N GLU A 434 33.01 12.24 -23.33
CA GLU A 434 33.34 13.64 -23.48
C GLU A 434 34.33 14.06 -22.39
N ALA A 435 35.51 14.52 -22.81
CA ALA A 435 36.52 14.98 -21.87
C ALA A 435 36.15 16.38 -21.36
N HIS A 436 36.01 16.51 -20.04
CA HIS A 436 35.72 17.79 -19.42
C HIS A 436 36.77 18.85 -19.72
N ASN A 437 36.31 20.01 -20.19
CA ASN A 437 37.14 21.21 -20.21
C ASN A 437 37.45 21.65 -18.76
N VAL A 438 38.44 22.53 -18.60
CA VAL A 438 38.93 22.93 -17.27
C VAL A 438 37.81 23.57 -16.42
N ILE A 439 36.90 24.32 -17.04
CA ILE A 439 35.79 25.02 -16.35
C ILE A 439 34.76 24.01 -15.85
N ALA A 440 34.35 23.06 -16.70
CA ALA A 440 33.43 21.98 -16.35
C ALA A 440 33.98 21.14 -15.18
N LYS A 441 35.30 20.87 -15.14
CA LYS A 441 35.92 20.15 -14.02
C LYS A 441 35.76 20.85 -12.67
N TYR A 442 35.83 22.19 -12.64
CA TYR A 442 35.62 22.94 -11.39
C TYR A 442 34.15 22.94 -10.97
N SER A 443 33.23 23.10 -11.92
CA SER A 443 31.78 23.04 -11.65
C SER A 443 31.37 21.66 -11.12
N ILE A 444 31.79 20.59 -11.80
CA ILE A 444 31.50 19.20 -11.40
C ILE A 444 32.06 18.89 -10.01
N LYS A 445 33.27 19.37 -9.69
CA LYS A 445 33.84 19.18 -8.36
C LYS A 445 33.02 19.88 -7.29
N GLY A 446 32.50 21.08 -7.58
CA GLY A 446 31.60 21.81 -6.68
C GLY A 446 30.30 21.06 -6.45
N MET A 447 29.66 20.59 -7.52
CA MET A 447 28.44 19.79 -7.47
C MET A 447 28.64 18.49 -6.69
N LEU A 448 29.68 17.71 -7.00
CA LEU A 448 29.99 16.47 -6.27
C LEU A 448 30.24 16.75 -4.78
N GLN A 449 30.90 17.86 -4.43
CA GLN A 449 31.11 18.24 -3.04
C GLN A 449 29.80 18.63 -2.35
N GLN A 450 28.88 19.30 -3.05
CA GLN A 450 27.58 19.70 -2.52
C GLN A 450 26.69 18.49 -2.28
N VAL A 451 26.57 17.60 -3.27
CA VAL A 451 25.80 16.36 -3.15
C VAL A 451 26.40 15.44 -2.08
N ALA A 452 27.72 15.32 -2.02
CA ALA A 452 28.40 14.61 -0.94
C ALA A 452 28.10 15.22 0.43
N SER A 453 28.08 16.55 0.54
CA SER A 453 27.75 17.21 1.81
C SER A 453 26.33 16.86 2.23
N MET A 454 25.37 16.91 1.30
CA MET A 454 23.98 16.55 1.58
C MET A 454 23.87 15.09 2.06
N MET A 455 24.49 14.14 1.36
CA MET A 455 24.39 12.71 1.69
C MET A 455 25.24 12.30 2.91
N LEU A 456 26.40 12.91 3.11
CA LEU A 456 27.26 12.62 4.26
C LEU A 456 26.87 13.42 5.50
N ASP A 457 26.07 14.49 5.38
CA ASP A 457 25.41 15.13 6.53
C ASP A 457 24.38 14.14 7.12
N ASP A 458 23.56 13.52 6.27
CA ASP A 458 22.64 12.42 6.63
C ASP A 458 23.38 11.23 7.28
N PHE A 459 24.49 10.78 6.68
CA PHE A 459 25.28 9.66 7.18
C PHE A 459 25.86 9.93 8.58
N ASN A 460 26.40 11.13 8.82
CA ASN A 460 27.00 11.46 10.12
C ASN A 460 25.96 11.76 11.21
N GLN A 461 24.73 12.08 10.84
CA GLN A 461 23.63 12.22 11.79
C GLN A 461 23.09 10.86 12.25
N HIS A 462 23.36 9.76 11.51
CA HIS A 462 22.72 8.45 11.75
C HIS A 462 23.68 7.25 11.87
N GLY A 463 24.97 7.40 11.53
CA GLY A 463 25.99 6.36 11.65
C GLY A 463 27.18 6.84 12.49
N ASP A 464 27.66 5.97 13.39
CA ASP A 464 28.78 6.17 14.32
C ASP A 464 29.67 7.37 13.99
N ALA A 465 29.42 8.47 14.70
CA ALA A 465 30.34 9.59 14.75
C ALA A 465 31.76 9.07 15.09
N PRO A 466 32.83 9.68 14.53
CA PRO A 466 34.21 9.22 14.76
C PRO A 466 34.44 9.04 16.26
N PRO A 467 35.27 8.09 16.73
CA PRO A 467 35.36 7.66 18.14
C PRO A 467 35.71 8.74 19.20
N ASN A 468 35.79 10.02 18.80
CA ASN A 468 35.90 11.18 19.67
C ASN A 468 34.69 12.15 19.65
N ALA A 469 33.72 11.99 18.74
CA ALA A 469 32.42 12.66 18.78
C ALA A 469 31.42 11.61 19.30
N THR A 470 31.36 11.49 20.61
CA THR A 470 30.45 10.56 21.30
C THR A 470 28.99 10.99 21.06
N ASN A 471 28.02 10.07 21.12
CA ASN A 471 26.56 10.33 21.27
C ASN A 471 26.24 11.44 22.31
N ASP A 472 27.19 11.73 23.19
CA ASP A 472 27.24 12.84 24.11
C ASP A 472 27.14 14.23 23.46
N ASP A 473 27.55 14.44 22.20
CA ASP A 473 27.48 15.75 21.54
C ASP A 473 26.10 16.02 20.93
N ASP A 474 25.45 15.03 20.31
CA ASP A 474 24.05 15.15 19.91
C ASP A 474 23.12 15.22 21.12
N ALA A 475 23.41 14.46 22.18
CA ALA A 475 22.74 14.57 23.46
C ALA A 475 23.00 15.92 24.16
N LYS A 476 24.18 16.53 23.99
CA LYS A 476 24.44 17.90 24.46
C LYS A 476 23.66 18.92 23.64
N ILE A 477 23.57 18.75 22.32
CA ILE A 477 22.82 19.65 21.44
C ILE A 477 21.33 19.62 21.77
N SER A 478 20.74 18.44 21.98
CA SER A 478 19.34 18.31 22.39
C SER A 478 19.06 18.82 23.82
N ASN A 479 20.09 18.98 24.64
CA ASN A 479 20.00 19.55 25.99
C ASN A 479 20.57 20.97 26.11
N LEU A 480 20.81 21.67 24.99
CA LEU A 480 21.32 23.04 25.00
C LEU A 480 20.36 23.97 25.73
N THR A 481 20.83 24.59 26.81
CA THR A 481 20.06 25.64 27.47
C THR A 481 20.30 26.99 26.80
N LEU A 482 19.43 27.96 27.10
CA LEU A 482 19.62 29.35 26.68
C LEU A 482 20.98 29.92 27.12
N ASP A 483 21.46 29.55 28.30
CA ASP A 483 22.76 30.00 28.82
C ASP A 483 23.93 29.35 28.08
N ASP A 484 23.77 28.09 27.65
CA ASP A 484 24.77 27.43 26.80
C ASP A 484 24.84 28.09 25.43
N LEU A 485 23.69 28.38 24.80
CA LEU A 485 23.64 29.11 23.52
C LEU A 485 24.31 30.49 23.65
N ARG A 486 24.03 31.26 24.71
CA ARG A 486 24.67 32.57 24.97
C ARG A 486 26.18 32.43 25.10
N ARG A 487 26.65 31.46 25.89
CA ARG A 487 28.07 31.21 26.12
C ARG A 487 28.78 30.78 24.83
N GLU A 488 28.16 29.95 24.02
CA GLU A 488 28.79 29.42 22.80
C GLU A 488 28.72 30.37 21.61
N SER A 489 27.70 31.22 21.56
CA SER A 489 27.57 32.26 20.53
C SER A 489 28.38 33.52 20.83
N SER A 490 28.74 33.81 22.08
CA SER A 490 29.47 35.04 22.44
C SER A 490 30.85 35.14 21.78
N ASP A 491 31.45 34.00 21.44
CA ASP A 491 32.76 33.93 20.78
C ASP A 491 32.66 34.07 19.24
N LEU A 492 31.46 34.04 18.68
CA LEU A 492 31.24 34.18 17.24
C LEU A 492 31.14 35.66 16.83
N PRO A 493 31.75 36.05 15.70
CA PRO A 493 31.70 37.43 15.23
C PRO A 493 30.26 37.83 14.85
N LEU A 494 29.90 39.09 15.09
CA LEU A 494 28.66 39.67 14.57
C LEU A 494 28.75 39.81 13.04
N ARG A 495 27.75 39.30 12.33
CA ARG A 495 27.70 39.35 10.85
C ARG A 495 27.24 40.70 10.28
N GLY A 496 26.64 41.55 11.11
CA GLY A 496 26.18 42.90 10.81
C GLY A 496 25.57 43.52 12.05
N GLU A 497 25.53 44.86 12.13
CA GLU A 497 24.96 45.55 13.30
C GLU A 497 23.43 45.38 13.42
N ASP A 498 22.75 45.16 12.29
CA ASP A 498 21.28 45.10 12.24
C ASP A 498 20.73 43.76 11.70
N GLN A 499 21.58 42.79 11.39
CA GLN A 499 21.13 41.55 10.73
C GLN A 499 20.17 40.76 11.64
N GLN A 500 18.98 40.44 11.14
CA GLN A 500 17.99 39.65 11.85
C GLN A 500 17.81 38.27 11.21
N TRP A 501 17.81 37.21 12.02
CA TRP A 501 17.48 35.87 11.56
C TRP A 501 16.10 35.44 12.07
N LEU A 502 15.32 34.81 11.20
CA LEU A 502 14.05 34.18 11.50
C LEU A 502 14.27 32.68 11.64
N VAL A 503 13.76 32.06 12.70
CA VAL A 503 13.94 30.62 12.96
C VAL A 503 12.57 29.96 13.00
N GLY A 504 12.40 28.88 12.23
CA GLY A 504 11.19 28.06 12.21
C GLY A 504 11.56 26.58 12.27
N ILE A 505 10.81 25.80 13.03
CA ILE A 505 10.84 24.33 12.96
C ILE A 505 9.43 23.86 12.71
N PHE A 506 9.25 23.03 11.70
CA PHE A 506 7.95 22.53 11.28
C PHE A 506 8.08 21.09 10.80
N SER A 507 7.00 20.32 10.86
CA SER A 507 6.93 18.99 10.26
C SER A 507 6.15 19.13 8.96
N PRO A 508 6.83 19.31 7.80
CA PRO A 508 6.09 19.27 6.56
C PRO A 508 5.43 17.89 6.42
N PRO A 509 4.31 17.79 5.70
CA PRO A 509 3.64 16.54 5.32
C PRO A 509 4.46 15.71 4.31
N LEU A 510 5.79 15.86 4.33
CA LEU A 510 6.71 15.10 3.51
C LEU A 510 7.14 13.88 4.28
N PHE A 511 6.95 12.76 3.62
CA PHE A 511 7.41 11.47 4.09
C PHE A 511 8.78 11.19 3.51
N ILE A 512 9.71 10.83 4.39
CA ILE A 512 11.04 10.39 4.00
C ILE A 512 11.03 8.88 4.11
N HIS A 513 11.25 8.22 2.97
CA HIS A 513 11.36 6.76 2.92
C HIS A 513 12.76 6.37 3.37
N HIS A 514 12.85 5.59 4.44
CA HIS A 514 14.11 5.04 4.93
C HIS A 514 13.90 3.57 5.31
N GLY A 515 14.33 2.66 4.44
CA GLY A 515 14.02 1.23 4.57
C GLY A 515 12.55 0.95 4.25
N SER A 516 11.89 0.07 5.02
CA SER A 516 10.44 -0.17 4.91
C SER A 516 9.59 0.89 5.63
N GLY A 517 10.24 1.73 6.44
CA GLY A 517 9.60 2.79 7.20
C GLY A 517 9.41 4.06 6.40
N SER A 518 8.30 4.74 6.64
CA SER A 518 8.04 6.08 6.16
C SER A 518 7.79 6.97 7.36
N GLU A 519 8.67 7.94 7.58
CA GLU A 519 8.59 8.83 8.74
C GLU A 519 8.54 10.28 8.26
N ARG A 520 7.90 11.13 9.05
CA ARG A 520 7.87 12.57 8.78
C ARG A 520 9.05 13.24 9.46
N GLY A 521 9.95 13.76 8.64
CA GLY A 521 11.01 14.62 9.13
C GLY A 521 10.46 15.93 9.69
N ARG A 522 11.15 16.48 10.68
CA ARG A 522 11.06 17.88 11.11
C ARG A 522 12.07 18.67 10.32
N THR A 523 11.64 19.78 9.75
CA THR A 523 12.50 20.69 9.01
C THR A 523 12.72 21.95 9.84
N GLY A 524 13.97 22.20 10.18
CA GLY A 524 14.43 23.44 10.78
C GLY A 524 14.97 24.38 9.71
N ILE A 525 14.48 25.63 9.67
CA ILE A 525 14.95 26.65 8.74
C ILE A 525 15.35 27.91 9.50
N VAL A 526 16.49 28.47 9.11
CA VAL A 526 16.95 29.79 9.55
C VAL A 526 17.07 30.70 8.33
N ILE A 527 16.31 31.78 8.31
CA ILE A 527 16.23 32.75 7.20
C ILE A 527 16.86 34.07 7.64
N ASN A 528 17.71 34.67 6.81
CA ASN A 528 18.12 36.04 6.97
C ASN A 528 16.99 36.98 6.53
N ASN A 529 16.42 37.75 7.46
CA ASN A 529 15.26 38.60 7.19
C ASN A 529 15.56 39.71 6.16
N ASP A 530 16.82 40.16 6.08
CA ASP A 530 17.19 41.31 5.25
C ASP A 530 17.10 41.00 3.74
N ASP A 531 17.40 39.76 3.35
CA ASP A 531 17.49 39.34 1.94
C ASP A 531 16.71 38.06 1.62
N GLY A 532 16.05 37.45 2.61
CA GLY A 532 15.27 36.21 2.47
C GLY A 532 16.13 34.96 2.27
N THR A 533 17.45 35.03 2.44
CA THR A 533 18.32 33.86 2.21
C THR A 533 18.21 32.83 3.33
N ILE A 534 18.09 31.55 2.96
CA ILE A 534 18.17 30.44 3.92
C ILE A 534 19.64 30.28 4.33
N VAL A 535 19.96 30.70 5.56
CA VAL A 535 21.31 30.61 6.13
C VAL A 535 21.54 29.32 6.89
N GLY A 536 20.48 28.65 7.32
CA GLY A 536 20.50 27.37 8.02
C GLY A 536 19.33 26.48 7.60
N PHE A 537 19.58 25.19 7.52
CA PHE A 537 18.60 24.16 7.19
C PHE A 537 19.01 22.86 7.88
N ASP A 538 18.05 22.20 8.52
CA ASP A 538 18.21 20.89 9.13
C ASP A 538 16.95 20.05 8.90
N LEU A 539 17.13 18.75 8.76
CA LEU A 539 16.06 17.77 8.59
C LEU A 539 16.29 16.66 9.61
N SER A 540 15.42 16.57 10.61
CA SER A 540 15.57 15.65 11.74
C SER A 540 14.42 14.65 11.78
N MET A 541 14.74 13.37 11.91
CA MET A 541 13.76 12.29 12.09
C MET A 541 13.41 12.07 13.58
N THR A 542 14.10 12.76 14.49
CA THR A 542 13.93 12.56 15.93
C THR A 542 12.75 13.34 16.50
N ALA A 543 12.18 12.84 17.60
CA ALA A 543 11.12 13.55 18.32
C ALA A 543 11.60 14.94 18.76
N ALA A 544 10.70 15.91 18.69
CA ALA A 544 10.95 17.29 19.11
C ALA A 544 11.59 17.34 20.50
N SER A 545 12.75 17.99 20.61
CA SER A 545 13.22 18.46 21.92
C SER A 545 12.86 19.93 22.06
N ASP A 546 12.53 20.37 23.28
CA ASP A 546 12.23 21.78 23.59
C ASP A 546 13.38 22.74 23.18
N ASN A 547 14.59 22.20 22.98
CA ASN A 547 15.80 22.96 22.65
C ASN A 547 16.30 22.75 21.21
N GLU A 548 15.57 22.02 20.37
CA GLU A 548 15.98 21.73 18.99
C GLU A 548 16.30 23.00 18.19
N ALA A 549 15.52 24.07 18.40
CA ALA A 549 15.75 25.36 17.74
C ALA A 549 17.07 26.02 18.16
N PHE A 550 17.55 25.79 19.39
CA PHE A 550 18.87 26.26 19.81
C PHE A 550 19.99 25.47 19.16
N GLY A 551 19.83 24.15 19.01
CA GLY A 551 20.77 23.30 18.27
C GLY A 551 20.93 23.75 16.83
N LEU A 552 19.82 23.84 16.10
CA LEU A 552 19.75 24.34 14.72
C LEU A 552 20.43 25.70 14.58
N LEU A 553 20.09 26.64 15.48
CA LEU A 553 20.61 28.00 15.44
C LEU A 553 22.13 28.04 15.69
N LEU A 554 22.62 27.35 16.71
CA LEU A 554 24.04 27.31 17.03
C LEU A 554 24.85 26.68 15.90
N GLN A 555 24.36 25.57 15.34
CA GLN A 555 24.95 24.93 14.17
C GLN A 555 24.97 25.90 12.98
N THR A 556 23.88 26.63 12.75
CA THR A 556 23.78 27.64 11.68
C THR A 556 24.78 28.79 11.89
N MET A 557 24.97 29.28 13.11
CA MET A 557 25.97 30.32 13.38
C MET A 557 27.40 29.84 13.13
N ARG A 558 27.70 28.57 13.46
CA ARG A 558 29.02 27.95 13.29
C ARG A 558 29.32 27.55 11.85
N GLN A 559 28.31 27.04 11.15
CA GLN A 559 28.42 26.46 9.82
C GLN A 559 27.22 26.87 8.95
N PRO A 560 27.08 28.18 8.66
CA PRO A 560 25.95 28.66 7.86
C PRO A 560 26.05 28.10 6.45
N LYS A 561 24.91 27.68 5.88
CA LYS A 561 24.84 27.22 4.49
C LYS A 561 25.22 28.34 3.51
N VAL A 562 25.05 29.61 3.91
CA VAL A 562 25.46 30.80 3.15
C VAL A 562 26.25 31.81 4.02
N GLY A 563 27.43 32.19 3.55
CA GLY A 563 28.32 33.21 4.15
C GLY A 563 29.40 32.65 5.12
N GLN A 564 30.03 33.53 5.92
CA GLN A 564 31.08 33.17 6.91
C GLN A 564 30.52 32.87 8.31
N PRO A 565 31.07 31.97 9.13
CA PRO A 565 30.59 31.75 10.50
C PRO A 565 30.42 33.04 11.31
N GLY A 566 29.34 33.15 12.08
CA GLY A 566 29.00 34.34 12.86
C GLY A 566 27.55 34.36 13.32
N ARG A 567 27.26 35.19 14.33
CA ARG A 567 25.91 35.37 14.88
C ARG A 567 25.20 36.61 14.30
N PRO A 568 23.86 36.59 14.17
CA PRO A 568 23.08 37.76 13.80
C PRO A 568 23.02 38.78 14.96
N ALA A 569 22.54 39.99 14.66
CA ALA A 569 22.26 41.01 15.66
C ALA A 569 20.99 40.71 16.46
N SER A 570 19.96 40.14 15.82
CA SER A 570 18.74 39.69 16.48
C SER A 570 18.17 38.41 15.87
N ILE A 571 17.35 37.70 16.65
CA ILE A 571 16.74 36.43 16.29
C ILE A 571 15.26 36.47 16.64
N VAL A 572 14.42 36.02 15.72
CA VAL A 572 12.99 35.91 15.92
C VAL A 572 12.56 34.47 15.67
N PHE A 573 12.09 33.79 16.71
CA PHE A 573 11.55 32.44 16.60
C PHE A 573 10.08 32.50 16.21
N ALA A 574 9.65 31.59 15.33
CA ALA A 574 8.23 31.34 15.13
C ALA A 574 7.61 30.88 16.48
N PRO A 575 6.37 31.29 16.79
CA PRO A 575 5.72 30.91 18.05
C PRO A 575 5.73 29.41 18.34
N SER A 576 5.56 28.56 17.32
CA SER A 576 5.51 27.10 17.46
C SER A 576 6.85 26.45 17.80
N CYS A 577 7.98 27.11 17.54
CA CYS A 577 9.31 26.57 17.78
C CYS A 577 10.13 27.36 18.81
N ALA A 578 9.53 28.37 19.45
CA ALA A 578 10.18 29.19 20.44
C ALA A 578 10.59 28.36 21.67
N PRO A 579 11.89 28.25 21.97
CA PRO A 579 12.35 27.50 23.14
C PRO A 579 11.83 28.12 24.45
N PRO A 580 11.58 27.29 25.47
CA PRO A 580 11.14 27.77 26.77
C PRO A 580 12.21 28.67 27.40
N GLY A 581 11.79 29.78 28.01
CA GLY A 581 12.67 30.67 28.77
C GLY A 581 13.22 31.88 28.01
N ILE A 582 12.86 32.08 26.74
CA ILE A 582 13.05 33.37 26.06
C ILE A 582 12.16 34.40 26.79
N GLY A 583 12.79 35.32 27.53
CA GLY A 583 12.09 36.32 28.33
C GLY A 583 11.94 37.66 27.61
N GLU A 584 11.10 38.55 28.14
CA GLU A 584 10.95 39.94 27.64
C GLU A 584 12.25 40.77 27.70
N ASN A 585 13.27 40.30 28.43
CA ASN A 585 14.54 41.01 28.63
C ASN A 585 15.69 40.46 27.75
N ASP A 586 15.40 39.58 26.80
CA ASP A 586 16.41 39.07 25.86
C ASP A 586 16.58 40.02 24.66
N ASP A 587 17.52 40.97 24.80
CA ASP A 587 17.71 42.07 23.84
C ASP A 587 18.02 41.64 22.38
N TRP A 588 18.32 40.36 22.14
CA TRP A 588 18.68 39.82 20.82
C TRP A 588 17.91 38.55 20.42
N MET A 589 17.01 38.04 21.25
CA MET A 589 16.15 36.89 20.94
C MET A 589 14.71 37.19 21.33
N MET A 590 13.79 37.03 20.37
CA MET A 590 12.39 37.35 20.56
C MET A 590 11.53 36.22 19.99
N VAL A 591 10.31 36.10 20.52
CA VAL A 591 9.25 35.29 19.91
C VAL A 591 8.49 36.19 18.94
N GLY A 592 8.36 35.74 17.70
CA GLY A 592 7.59 36.42 16.66
C GLY A 592 6.09 36.39 16.93
N ASP A 593 5.32 36.98 16.01
CA ASP A 593 3.86 36.90 16.02
C ASP A 593 3.36 35.80 15.04
N ASP A 594 2.04 35.62 14.99
CA ASP A 594 1.39 34.64 14.10
C ASP A 594 1.67 34.90 12.61
N ARG A 595 2.14 36.11 12.23
CA ARG A 595 2.49 36.40 10.83
C ARG A 595 3.78 35.70 10.44
N LEU A 596 4.72 35.54 11.37
CA LEU A 596 5.93 34.77 11.13
C LEU A 596 5.60 33.29 10.94
N GLU A 597 4.69 32.74 11.76
CA GLU A 597 4.16 31.39 11.58
C GLU A 597 3.51 31.22 10.19
N GLN A 598 2.71 32.20 9.79
CA GLN A 598 2.08 32.24 8.47
C GLN A 598 3.11 32.32 7.33
N LEU A 599 4.20 33.06 7.49
CA LEU A 599 5.27 33.14 6.50
C LEU A 599 5.93 31.76 6.27
N PHE A 600 6.31 31.06 7.34
CA PHE A 600 6.89 29.72 7.23
C PHE A 600 5.88 28.75 6.60
N THR A 601 4.62 28.86 7.01
CA THR A 601 3.50 28.11 6.43
C THR A 601 3.44 28.33 4.90
N GLU A 602 3.31 29.56 4.44
CA GLU A 602 3.23 29.87 3.00
C GLU A 602 4.46 29.33 2.23
N MET A 603 5.66 29.48 2.79
CA MET A 603 6.89 28.95 2.19
C MET A 603 6.90 27.43 2.08
N ILE A 604 6.40 26.70 3.09
CA ILE A 604 6.27 25.23 3.03
C ILE A 604 5.26 24.86 1.95
N GLY A 605 4.10 25.51 1.93
CA GLY A 605 3.08 25.28 0.91
C GLY A 605 3.66 25.43 -0.50
N ASP A 606 4.43 26.50 -0.73
CA ASP A 606 5.10 26.74 -2.02
C ASP A 606 6.19 25.69 -2.33
N MET A 607 6.96 25.26 -1.32
CA MET A 607 7.97 24.20 -1.48
C MET A 607 7.34 22.86 -1.85
N LEU A 608 6.23 22.47 -1.19
CA LEU A 608 5.50 21.25 -1.49
C LEU A 608 4.90 21.29 -2.90
N LEU A 609 4.32 22.43 -3.29
CA LEU A 609 3.79 22.67 -4.64
C LEU A 609 4.87 22.58 -5.72
N ALA A 610 6.09 23.03 -5.43
CA ALA A 610 7.19 22.98 -6.37
C ALA A 610 7.76 21.56 -6.57
N GLN A 611 7.60 20.69 -5.56
CA GLN A 611 8.08 19.30 -5.60
C GLN A 611 7.02 18.32 -6.12
N SER A 612 5.73 18.63 -5.98
CA SER A 612 4.66 17.77 -6.45
C SER A 612 4.62 17.75 -7.99
N SER A 613 5.09 16.66 -8.59
CA SER A 613 4.75 16.28 -9.97
C SER A 613 3.27 15.87 -10.11
N VAL A 614 2.57 15.75 -8.97
CA VAL A 614 1.24 15.19 -8.79
C VAL A 614 0.27 16.31 -8.43
N SER A 615 -0.88 16.34 -9.11
CA SER A 615 -2.15 17.02 -8.83
C SER A 615 -2.17 18.34 -8.01
N ARG A 616 -2.87 19.37 -8.51
CA ARG A 616 -3.19 20.64 -7.80
C ARG A 616 -3.81 20.34 -6.42
N PRO A 617 -3.38 20.97 -5.31
CA PRO A 617 -4.02 20.79 -4.00
C PRO A 617 -5.47 21.31 -3.98
N LEU A 618 -6.33 20.70 -3.16
CA LEU A 618 -7.75 21.04 -3.08
C LEU A 618 -7.96 22.50 -2.66
N VAL A 619 -7.16 23.03 -1.72
CA VAL A 619 -7.24 24.43 -1.27
C VAL A 619 -6.96 25.45 -2.38
N LYS A 620 -6.36 25.02 -3.49
CA LYS A 620 -6.08 25.89 -4.63
C LYS A 620 -7.21 25.89 -5.66
N ILE A 621 -8.26 25.09 -5.51
CA ILE A 621 -9.42 25.10 -6.44
C ILE A 621 -10.12 26.45 -6.37
N ASP A 622 -10.45 27.02 -7.54
CA ASP A 622 -11.06 28.35 -7.58
C ASP A 622 -12.46 28.35 -6.96
N GLY A 623 -12.68 29.26 -6.01
CA GLY A 623 -13.97 29.42 -5.33
C GLY A 623 -14.21 28.48 -4.14
N ILE A 624 -13.29 27.56 -3.83
CA ILE A 624 -13.39 26.74 -2.63
C ILE A 624 -13.05 27.56 -1.38
N THR A 625 -13.76 27.30 -0.28
CA THR A 625 -13.52 27.91 1.03
C THR A 625 -13.03 26.87 2.03
N HIS A 626 -12.36 27.30 3.10
CA HIS A 626 -11.95 26.39 4.18
C HIS A 626 -13.14 25.68 4.84
N ASP A 627 -14.29 26.36 4.98
CA ASP A 627 -15.49 25.75 5.56
C ASP A 627 -16.05 24.63 4.66
N GLN A 628 -15.98 24.77 3.34
CA GLN A 628 -16.38 23.71 2.41
C GLN A 628 -15.42 22.52 2.45
N LEU A 629 -14.11 22.76 2.59
CA LEU A 629 -13.15 21.68 2.77
C LEU A 629 -13.37 20.97 4.12
N ALA A 630 -13.59 21.71 5.20
CA ALA A 630 -13.94 21.13 6.49
C ALA A 630 -15.16 20.20 6.38
N ASP A 631 -16.22 20.67 5.71
CA ASP A 631 -17.46 19.90 5.49
C ASP A 631 -17.22 18.63 4.64
N LEU A 632 -16.33 18.71 3.64
CA LEU A 632 -15.92 17.56 2.81
C LEU A 632 -15.15 16.52 3.63
N TYR A 633 -14.18 16.93 4.44
CA TYR A 633 -13.41 16.02 5.30
C TYR A 633 -14.27 15.41 6.40
N ASP A 634 -15.21 16.16 6.98
CA ASP A 634 -16.22 15.64 7.90
C ASP A 634 -17.07 14.55 7.22
N ALA A 635 -17.57 14.81 6.01
CA ALA A 635 -18.35 13.84 5.25
C ALA A 635 -17.53 12.59 4.87
N ALA A 636 -16.26 12.75 4.51
CA ALA A 636 -15.35 11.64 4.21
C ALA A 636 -15.08 10.79 5.47
N ALA A 637 -14.83 11.42 6.60
CA ALA A 637 -14.64 10.70 7.87
C ALA A 637 -15.92 9.94 8.27
N GLU A 638 -17.10 10.56 8.16
CA GLU A 638 -18.39 9.91 8.41
C GLU A 638 -18.62 8.71 7.46
N PHE A 639 -18.32 8.87 6.17
CA PHE A 639 -18.43 7.80 5.18
C PHE A 639 -17.53 6.61 5.52
N TYR A 640 -16.27 6.88 5.88
CA TYR A 640 -15.32 5.84 6.26
C TYR A 640 -15.80 5.08 7.52
N LEU A 641 -16.24 5.82 8.54
CA LEU A 641 -16.74 5.23 9.78
C LEU A 641 -18.04 4.43 9.59
N ALA A 642 -18.85 4.78 8.59
CA ALA A 642 -20.05 4.03 8.24
C ALA A 642 -19.77 2.69 7.54
N LYS A 643 -18.54 2.47 7.07
CA LYS A 643 -18.08 1.22 6.42
C LYS A 643 -19.05 0.70 5.35
N PRO A 644 -19.49 1.51 4.36
CA PRO A 644 -20.52 1.13 3.41
C PRO A 644 -20.18 -0.14 2.61
N TRP A 645 -18.89 -0.41 2.40
CA TRP A 645 -18.36 -1.61 1.77
C TRP A 645 -18.70 -2.92 2.51
N HIS A 646 -19.15 -2.89 3.78
CA HIS A 646 -19.72 -4.06 4.45
C HIS A 646 -21.09 -4.47 3.89
N SER A 647 -21.81 -3.53 3.28
CA SER A 647 -23.22 -3.71 2.89
C SER A 647 -23.45 -3.64 1.39
N VAL A 648 -22.50 -3.06 0.64
CA VAL A 648 -22.57 -2.88 -0.80
C VAL A 648 -21.63 -3.87 -1.48
N PRO A 649 -22.15 -4.82 -2.30
CA PRO A 649 -21.32 -5.71 -3.10
C PRO A 649 -20.42 -4.95 -4.09
N GLY A 650 -19.25 -5.52 -4.42
CA GLY A 650 -18.24 -4.86 -5.25
C GLY A 650 -18.65 -4.59 -6.70
N ASP A 651 -19.63 -5.34 -7.21
CA ASP A 651 -20.19 -5.24 -8.56
C ASP A 651 -21.46 -4.36 -8.61
N THR A 652 -21.81 -3.67 -7.53
CA THR A 652 -23.07 -2.93 -7.44
C THR A 652 -22.91 -1.47 -7.83
N LEU A 653 -23.72 -1.04 -8.79
CA LEU A 653 -23.82 0.35 -9.26
C LEU A 653 -25.00 1.07 -8.61
N ILE A 654 -24.73 2.21 -7.97
CA ILE A 654 -25.74 3.01 -7.27
C ILE A 654 -26.02 4.26 -8.07
N THR A 655 -27.23 4.41 -8.61
CA THR A 655 -27.60 5.63 -9.34
C THR A 655 -27.81 6.78 -8.37
N VAL A 656 -27.15 7.90 -8.64
CA VAL A 656 -27.20 9.13 -7.84
C VAL A 656 -27.99 10.20 -8.58
N TYR A 657 -29.05 10.71 -7.93
CA TYR A 657 -29.93 11.75 -8.46
C TYR A 657 -29.68 13.08 -7.75
N ASP A 658 -29.44 14.13 -8.53
CA ASP A 658 -29.34 15.50 -8.04
C ASP A 658 -30.44 16.38 -8.65
N ASP A 659 -31.57 16.47 -7.95
CA ASP A 659 -32.69 17.31 -8.38
C ASP A 659 -32.42 18.81 -8.15
N SER A 660 -31.35 19.16 -7.44
CA SER A 660 -30.98 20.55 -7.19
C SER A 660 -30.46 21.27 -8.44
N THR A 661 -30.04 20.50 -9.46
CA THR A 661 -29.50 21.02 -10.72
C THR A 661 -30.35 20.55 -11.91
N PRO A 662 -31.36 21.34 -12.34
CA PRO A 662 -32.24 20.95 -13.43
C PRO A 662 -31.47 20.60 -14.73
N GLY A 663 -31.59 19.36 -15.17
CA GLY A 663 -30.94 18.85 -16.38
C GLY A 663 -29.56 18.24 -16.17
N ALA A 664 -29.07 18.11 -14.93
CA ALA A 664 -27.92 17.28 -14.64
C ALA A 664 -28.20 15.82 -15.01
N SER A 665 -27.24 15.16 -15.67
CA SER A 665 -27.31 13.72 -15.89
C SER A 665 -27.14 12.99 -14.56
N ASN A 666 -27.89 11.89 -14.39
CA ASN A 666 -27.66 10.99 -13.27
C ASN A 666 -26.23 10.47 -13.35
N ARG A 667 -25.56 10.40 -12.22
CA ARG A 667 -24.25 9.77 -12.08
C ARG A 667 -24.42 8.40 -11.43
N VAL A 668 -23.38 7.60 -11.46
CA VAL A 668 -23.41 6.27 -10.84
C VAL A 668 -22.22 6.14 -9.90
N ALA A 669 -22.48 5.68 -8.69
CA ALA A 669 -21.46 5.41 -7.70
C ALA A 669 -21.16 3.91 -7.60
N SER A 670 -19.90 3.57 -7.32
CA SER A 670 -19.43 2.25 -6.93
C SER A 670 -18.63 2.38 -5.64
N VAL A 671 -19.01 1.60 -4.63
CA VAL A 671 -18.27 1.54 -3.36
C VAL A 671 -17.10 0.56 -3.52
N MET A 672 -15.92 0.93 -3.01
CA MET A 672 -14.71 0.12 -3.03
C MET A 672 -14.33 -0.35 -1.62
N GLY A 673 -13.56 -1.43 -1.52
CA GLY A 673 -13.01 -1.95 -0.27
C GLY A 673 -13.55 -3.30 0.18
N GLN A 674 -14.33 -4.01 -0.63
CA GLN A 674 -14.92 -5.31 -0.29
C GLN A 674 -13.86 -6.40 -0.06
N MET A 675 -12.70 -6.26 -0.70
CA MET A 675 -11.54 -7.16 -0.53
C MET A 675 -10.55 -6.65 0.53
N GLY A 676 -10.90 -5.62 1.28
CA GLY A 676 -10.00 -5.03 2.30
C GLY A 676 -8.83 -4.25 1.71
N GLN A 677 -8.77 -4.17 0.38
CA GLN A 677 -7.85 -3.37 -0.40
C GLN A 677 -8.56 -2.09 -0.82
N GLU A 678 -7.90 -0.94 -0.68
CA GLU A 678 -8.36 0.38 -1.13
C GLU A 678 -9.83 0.70 -0.81
N PHE A 679 -10.09 1.20 0.39
CA PHE A 679 -11.44 1.66 0.74
C PHE A 679 -11.77 2.96 0.00
N GLY A 680 -13.02 3.10 -0.46
CA GLY A 680 -13.38 4.31 -1.17
C GLY A 680 -14.72 4.30 -1.90
N ILE A 681 -14.88 5.27 -2.77
CA ILE A 681 -16.02 5.41 -3.67
C ILE A 681 -15.59 6.04 -5.00
N ASN A 682 -16.04 5.45 -6.10
CA ASN A 682 -15.97 6.04 -7.43
C ASN A 682 -17.34 6.56 -7.83
N ILE A 683 -17.41 7.74 -8.44
CA ILE A 683 -18.62 8.38 -8.95
C ILE A 683 -18.39 8.67 -10.43
N PHE A 684 -18.99 7.85 -11.30
CA PHE A 684 -18.87 7.96 -12.74
C PHE A 684 -19.83 9.00 -13.31
N ASP A 685 -19.34 9.77 -14.28
CA ASP A 685 -20.14 10.78 -14.99
C ASP A 685 -21.18 10.15 -15.94
N ASP A 686 -20.93 8.93 -16.40
CA ASP A 686 -21.75 8.19 -17.37
C ASP A 686 -21.97 6.74 -16.90
N GLU A 687 -23.23 6.36 -16.71
CA GLU A 687 -23.64 4.99 -16.34
C GLU A 687 -23.16 3.95 -17.36
N SER A 688 -23.26 4.23 -18.66
CA SER A 688 -22.92 3.27 -19.70
C SER A 688 -21.42 2.97 -19.70
N ALA A 689 -20.59 4.00 -19.46
CA ALA A 689 -19.14 3.82 -19.29
C ALA A 689 -18.80 3.06 -18.01
N ALA A 690 -19.53 3.32 -16.91
CA ALA A 690 -19.38 2.55 -15.67
C ALA A 690 -19.70 1.07 -15.90
N ARG A 691 -20.84 0.74 -16.52
CA ARG A 691 -21.21 -0.64 -16.84
C ARG A 691 -20.16 -1.32 -17.73
N ALA A 692 -19.69 -0.63 -18.76
CA ALA A 692 -18.63 -1.14 -19.62
C ALA A 692 -17.33 -1.43 -18.86
N LEU A 693 -16.96 -0.62 -17.86
CA LEU A 693 -15.80 -0.90 -17.00
C LEU A 693 -15.95 -2.25 -16.28
N PHE A 694 -17.12 -2.51 -15.69
CA PHE A 694 -17.36 -3.77 -14.97
C PHE A 694 -17.45 -4.98 -15.91
N GLU A 695 -17.97 -4.80 -17.13
CA GLU A 695 -18.12 -5.88 -18.11
C GLU A 695 -16.81 -6.22 -18.85
N SER A 696 -15.99 -5.21 -19.16
CA SER A 696 -14.80 -5.36 -20.03
C SER A 696 -13.46 -5.13 -19.34
N MET A 697 -13.47 -4.62 -18.11
CA MET A 697 -12.28 -4.16 -17.39
C MET A 697 -11.44 -3.14 -18.20
N ASP A 698 -12.04 -2.37 -19.10
CA ASP A 698 -11.36 -1.31 -19.87
C ASP A 698 -11.47 0.06 -19.17
N PRO A 699 -10.41 0.55 -18.51
CA PRO A 699 -10.43 1.82 -17.80
C PRO A 699 -10.21 3.03 -18.72
N THR A 700 -10.05 2.87 -20.03
CA THR A 700 -9.68 4.00 -20.90
C THR A 700 -10.81 5.01 -21.12
N THR A 701 -12.07 4.60 -20.88
CA THR A 701 -13.25 5.41 -21.15
C THR A 701 -13.84 6.08 -19.92
N ILE A 702 -13.35 5.75 -18.73
CA ILE A 702 -13.99 6.17 -17.49
C ILE A 702 -13.69 7.62 -17.16
N ARG A 703 -14.73 8.30 -16.69
CA ARG A 703 -14.66 9.67 -16.18
C ARG A 703 -15.48 9.75 -14.92
N GLY A 704 -14.95 10.40 -13.90
CA GLY A 704 -15.62 10.47 -12.62
C GLY A 704 -14.81 11.14 -11.53
N LEU A 705 -15.39 11.16 -10.34
CA LEU A 705 -14.72 11.56 -9.10
C LEU A 705 -14.43 10.30 -8.29
N ALA A 706 -13.32 10.28 -7.56
CA ALA A 706 -12.97 9.19 -6.66
C ALA A 706 -12.54 9.74 -5.31
N VAL A 707 -12.86 8.99 -4.26
CA VAL A 707 -12.30 9.16 -2.92
C VAL A 707 -11.73 7.83 -2.50
N ASN A 708 -10.41 7.77 -2.37
CA ASN A 708 -9.68 6.62 -1.85
C ASN A 708 -9.17 6.96 -0.46
N TYR A 709 -9.17 6.00 0.46
CA TYR A 709 -8.62 6.20 1.80
C TYR A 709 -7.28 5.49 1.92
N GLY A 710 -6.30 6.20 2.48
CA GLY A 710 -4.97 5.66 2.73
C GLY A 710 -4.29 6.31 3.94
N GLU A 711 -2.99 6.10 4.06
CA GLU A 711 -2.17 6.81 5.04
C GLU A 711 -1.90 8.24 4.53
N ALA A 712 -1.45 9.11 5.42
CA ALA A 712 -1.10 10.49 5.05
C ALA A 712 -0.07 10.60 3.90
N ARG A 713 0.75 9.57 3.68
CA ARG A 713 1.75 9.50 2.60
C ARG A 713 1.13 9.31 1.22
N ASP A 714 -0.09 8.79 1.18
CA ASP A 714 -0.84 8.53 -0.07
C ASP A 714 -1.60 9.79 -0.53
N CYS A 715 -1.67 10.82 0.32
CA CYS A 715 -2.32 12.09 0.02
C CYS A 715 -1.39 13.11 -0.63
N ILE A 716 -1.98 14.09 -1.31
CA ILE A 716 -1.25 15.29 -1.73
C ILE A 716 -0.72 15.97 -0.46
N PRO A 717 0.60 16.17 -0.32
CA PRO A 717 1.19 16.63 0.95
C PRO A 717 0.52 17.90 1.47
N VAL A 718 0.28 18.88 0.60
CA VAL A 718 -0.38 20.15 0.96
C VAL A 718 -1.77 19.93 1.58
N ASP A 719 -2.54 18.96 1.09
CA ASP A 719 -3.88 18.67 1.59
C ASP A 719 -3.83 17.96 2.94
N ALA A 720 -2.95 16.98 3.12
CA ALA A 720 -2.71 16.33 4.42
C ALA A 720 -2.29 17.34 5.50
N TRP A 721 -1.45 18.31 5.14
CA TRP A 721 -1.03 19.35 6.07
C TRP A 721 -2.12 20.35 6.42
N ASN A 722 -2.97 20.74 5.47
CA ASN A 722 -4.12 21.58 5.77
C ASN A 722 -5.11 20.85 6.69
N LEU A 723 -5.38 19.57 6.44
CA LEU A 723 -6.22 18.74 7.29
C LEU A 723 -5.75 18.78 8.75
N GLU A 724 -4.46 18.52 8.99
CA GLU A 724 -3.88 18.54 10.34
C GLU A 724 -3.86 19.94 10.96
N ARG A 725 -3.46 20.95 10.18
CA ARG A 725 -3.34 22.33 10.64
C ARG A 725 -4.68 22.89 11.11
N TYR A 726 -5.73 22.64 10.34
CA TYR A 726 -7.07 23.17 10.65
C TYR A 726 -7.88 22.23 11.55
N GLY A 727 -7.35 21.05 11.87
CA GLY A 727 -8.03 20.06 12.70
C GLY A 727 -9.34 19.57 12.06
N TRP A 728 -9.35 19.44 10.73
CA TRP A 728 -10.47 18.83 10.02
C TRP A 728 -10.59 17.36 10.40
N SER A 729 -11.81 16.82 10.34
CA SER A 729 -12.06 15.46 10.80
C SER A 729 -11.31 14.42 9.98
N LEU A 730 -10.76 13.44 10.69
CA LEU A 730 -10.09 12.27 10.13
C LEU A 730 -10.57 11.04 10.89
N ALA A 731 -11.07 10.04 10.18
CA ALA A 731 -11.65 8.85 10.81
C ALA A 731 -10.57 8.02 11.55
N SER A 732 -9.39 7.89 10.97
CA SER A 732 -8.24 7.20 11.53
C SER A 732 -6.93 7.65 10.85
N PRO A 733 -5.75 7.37 11.43
CA PRO A 733 -4.47 7.65 10.77
C PRO A 733 -4.28 6.95 9.40
N GLN A 734 -5.07 5.90 9.13
CA GLN A 734 -5.08 5.13 7.88
C GLN A 734 -6.25 5.51 6.94
N ALA A 735 -6.98 6.59 7.26
CA ALA A 735 -8.17 7.02 6.53
C ALA A 735 -8.05 8.45 6.00
N TYR A 736 -6.87 8.85 5.53
CA TYR A 736 -6.69 10.10 4.82
C TYR A 736 -7.38 10.01 3.44
N PRO A 737 -8.36 10.89 3.14
CA PRO A 737 -9.07 10.81 1.87
C PRO A 737 -8.26 11.47 0.76
N LEU A 738 -7.83 10.66 -0.21
CA LEU A 738 -7.30 11.08 -1.49
C LEU A 738 -8.45 11.30 -2.47
N ILE A 739 -8.77 12.56 -2.72
CA ILE A 739 -9.83 12.97 -3.63
C ILE A 739 -9.24 13.23 -5.02
N THR A 740 -9.74 12.54 -6.03
CA THR A 740 -9.25 12.67 -7.41
C THR A 740 -10.37 12.79 -8.43
N ARG A 741 -10.05 13.41 -9.56
CA ARG A 741 -10.82 13.37 -10.80
C ARG A 741 -10.19 12.34 -11.71
N ILE A 742 -10.98 11.36 -12.13
CA ILE A 742 -10.63 10.42 -13.18
C ILE A 742 -11.01 11.06 -14.51
N ALA A 743 -10.00 11.31 -15.36
CA ALA A 743 -10.20 11.85 -16.70
C ALA A 743 -9.69 10.84 -17.74
N ALA A 744 -10.55 10.51 -18.70
CA ALA A 744 -10.17 9.71 -19.87
C ALA A 744 -9.16 10.46 -20.74
N ASP A 745 -7.95 9.92 -20.86
CA ASP A 745 -6.92 10.32 -21.81
C ASP A 745 -6.68 9.18 -22.83
N SER A 746 -6.15 9.56 -23.99
CA SER A 746 -5.66 8.68 -25.05
C SER A 746 -4.66 7.60 -24.60
N GLN A 747 -4.03 7.76 -23.42
CA GLN A 747 -3.09 6.80 -22.84
C GLN A 747 -3.67 5.99 -21.65
N GLY A 748 -4.95 6.15 -21.33
CA GLY A 748 -5.61 5.53 -20.18
C GLY A 748 -6.22 6.56 -19.22
N PRO A 749 -6.74 6.11 -18.06
CA PRO A 749 -7.25 7.01 -17.05
C PRO A 749 -6.11 7.88 -16.50
N SER A 750 -6.34 9.18 -16.41
CA SER A 750 -5.46 10.12 -15.72
C SER A 750 -6.13 10.58 -14.43
N TYR A 751 -5.36 10.62 -13.34
CA TYR A 751 -5.83 11.07 -12.03
C TYR A 751 -5.40 12.51 -11.82
N GLN A 752 -6.38 13.39 -11.63
CA GLN A 752 -6.21 14.83 -11.53
C GLN A 752 -6.90 15.36 -10.28
N CYS A 753 -6.72 16.65 -9.99
CA CYS A 753 -7.51 17.35 -8.97
C CYS A 753 -8.92 17.58 -9.51
N PRO A 754 -9.98 17.56 -8.68
CA PRO A 754 -11.29 18.06 -9.09
C PRO A 754 -11.22 19.48 -9.66
N ASP A 755 -12.01 19.74 -10.70
CA ASP A 755 -11.89 20.96 -11.51
C ASP A 755 -12.55 22.17 -10.85
N SER A 756 -13.48 21.95 -9.92
CA SER A 756 -14.32 23.01 -9.36
C SER A 756 -14.82 22.73 -7.93
N ALA A 757 -15.19 23.80 -7.23
CA ALA A 757 -15.83 23.70 -5.91
C ALA A 757 -17.19 22.97 -5.95
N ASP A 758 -17.90 23.03 -7.10
CA ASP A 758 -19.20 22.35 -7.27
C ASP A 758 -19.03 20.82 -7.29
N GLU A 759 -17.93 20.31 -7.84
CA GLU A 759 -17.61 18.88 -7.80
C GLU A 759 -17.35 18.38 -6.37
N LEU A 760 -16.61 19.16 -5.59
CA LEU A 760 -16.38 18.85 -4.17
C LEU A 760 -17.68 18.90 -3.36
N LEU A 761 -18.54 19.88 -3.62
CA LEU A 761 -19.84 19.97 -2.97
C LEU A 761 -20.75 18.78 -3.34
N TYR A 762 -20.76 18.38 -4.61
CA TYR A 762 -21.48 17.19 -5.06
C TYR A 762 -20.96 15.93 -4.35
N LEU A 763 -19.64 15.74 -4.32
CA LEU A 763 -19.01 14.61 -3.64
C LEU A 763 -19.36 14.58 -2.15
N THR A 764 -19.29 15.72 -1.47
CA THR A 764 -19.69 15.86 -0.05
C THR A 764 -21.12 15.37 0.19
N ARG A 765 -22.06 15.70 -0.70
CA ARG A 765 -23.46 15.24 -0.61
C ARG A 765 -23.58 13.73 -0.79
N VAL A 766 -22.83 13.14 -1.73
CA VAL A 766 -22.82 11.68 -1.95
C VAL A 766 -22.29 10.95 -0.71
N LEU A 767 -21.16 11.41 -0.17
CA LEU A 767 -20.51 10.82 1.01
C LEU A 767 -21.43 10.81 2.24
N ARG A 768 -22.27 11.83 2.41
CA ARG A 768 -23.29 11.86 3.48
C ARG A 768 -24.53 11.03 3.18
N THR A 769 -25.02 11.09 1.95
CA THR A 769 -26.31 10.47 1.60
C THR A 769 -26.22 8.96 1.53
N LEU A 770 -25.11 8.40 1.02
CA LEU A 770 -24.99 6.96 0.83
C LEU A 770 -25.06 6.18 2.15
N PRO A 771 -24.28 6.51 3.20
CA PRO A 771 -24.44 5.90 4.51
C PRO A 771 -25.84 6.05 5.10
N ALA A 772 -26.47 7.22 4.97
CA ALA A 772 -27.82 7.44 5.48
C ALA A 772 -28.86 6.54 4.78
N TYR A 773 -28.75 6.41 3.46
CA TYR A 773 -29.60 5.55 2.65
C TYR A 773 -29.41 4.06 3.01
N LEU A 774 -28.18 3.59 3.15
CA LEU A 774 -27.88 2.20 3.49
C LEU A 774 -28.39 1.82 4.90
N ASN A 775 -28.52 2.80 5.80
CA ASN A 775 -29.01 2.62 7.16
C ASN A 775 -30.52 2.86 7.32
N ASP A 776 -31.30 2.86 6.23
CA ASP A 776 -32.75 3.16 6.22
C ASP A 776 -33.13 4.50 6.89
N GLN A 777 -32.18 5.44 6.99
CA GLN A 777 -32.47 6.78 7.45
C GLN A 777 -33.07 7.57 6.30
N THR A 778 -34.05 8.43 6.57
CA THR A 778 -34.70 9.22 5.52
C THR A 778 -33.67 10.21 4.96
N PRO A 779 -33.18 10.06 3.71
CA PRO A 779 -32.18 10.96 3.15
C PRO A 779 -32.79 12.34 2.87
N ASP A 780 -31.95 13.32 2.54
CA ASP A 780 -32.42 14.64 2.05
C ASP A 780 -33.36 14.42 0.85
N PRO A 781 -34.61 14.92 0.88
CA PRO A 781 -35.56 14.71 -0.22
C PRO A 781 -35.14 15.35 -1.55
N SER A 782 -34.11 16.20 -1.57
CA SER A 782 -33.56 16.81 -2.78
C SER A 782 -32.39 16.05 -3.41
N PHE A 783 -31.90 14.99 -2.76
CA PHE A 783 -30.79 14.17 -3.23
C PHE A 783 -31.09 12.67 -2.99
N GLY A 784 -31.26 11.92 -4.07
CA GLY A 784 -31.76 10.55 -4.03
C GLY A 784 -30.73 9.52 -4.46
N LEU A 785 -30.89 8.29 -3.98
CA LEU A 785 -30.14 7.11 -4.44
C LEU A 785 -31.11 6.02 -4.87
N HIS A 786 -30.81 5.34 -5.98
CA HIS A 786 -31.54 4.14 -6.40
C HIS A 786 -30.57 2.99 -6.60
N TYR A 787 -30.93 1.84 -6.03
CA TYR A 787 -30.17 0.60 -6.17
C TYR A 787 -30.43 -0.03 -7.55
N GLY A 788 -29.40 -0.12 -8.38
CA GLY A 788 -29.44 -0.93 -9.61
C GLY A 788 -28.41 -2.05 -9.49
N ARG A 789 -28.84 -3.31 -9.45
CA ARG A 789 -27.87 -4.40 -9.66
C ARG A 789 -27.47 -4.40 -11.15
N LEU A 790 -26.19 -4.65 -11.42
CA LEU A 790 -25.68 -4.78 -12.78
C LEU A 790 -26.39 -5.90 -13.53
#